data_AF-A0AA39L816-F1
#
_entry.id   AF-A0AA39L816-F1
#
_cell.length_a   1.000
_cell.length_b   1.000
_cell.length_c   1.000
_cell.angle_alpha   90.00
_cell.angle_beta   90.00
_cell.angle_gamma   90.00
#
_symmetry.space_group_name_H-M   'P 1'
#
loop_
_entity.id
_entity.type
_entity.pdbx_description
1 polymer ?
#
loop_
_entity_poly.entity_id
_entity_poly.type
_entity_poly.pdbx_seq_one_letter_code
_entity_poly.pdbx_strand_id
1 'polypeptide(L)'
;MPPSATSYVFSVFTVSVAISKIVRLAAYVYLVPLASFAFLFPTFWVSDIGVICILRLLLWQQARGLLANLAFSVALLMTILTTLGAASQVGFFIKTGTELDWADAPAFVTNKNSIAVLLSGSWRVLASASFILTLAYFASQPLYKAFGALNSCIGQRAHHFVKWLYNLRQRSSGSQGKTKGDDFEAAKLLAEEHEFKYPDEHDIERNSGNDDSRTDVRNKNPTAIRKWWLSSALWLVAKTSLLIIVVAGYLTRPSRPYLHMSTTLPASLAVVLKPGPTYCSEQQAIFKNEWPLPELVDKLWWKRPKGNFKGWAPGAQSELAERYRKWTPTWIPQTVPRGFARWDPRRFEQNDRKDLFGHIRSHGAHEPHMPPGPPGHEGHPPPPPPPPPPPPPGPPGHHGAPPHPPHGPHRHDEPRCGELPVRDSAYNPVDDPLRITNLDEEILDPIKDALGDGSVRIKHVVYILMESLRSEFFPIQQGSEIHKSILDLSPEDDRPVFNERLAYLTPHIERITGVKGGFKGEDGLPYADPELIWNDTTPADQGGINVIGAYTAATMSTKSFAVNHCGAWAMPVETFDEAATDSYQPCMPQILNLWSDLKDSEDAAATEDFREQKWYPALFESMVESYDRQEIFDQKIGFKHVMTREHLERLPDFDKSDPKYQKVNYFGFAEQVLKPHIKDYITSTVAKNQRIWMTHFTSTTHHAWKTPDWFNTTDYMPTGFLSMGHRYFNRYLNTIRFHDAWMGELMQLLEDTGIANETLVVFAGDHGMAFHEDDGQEGTYGNSHISNLRVPITFRHPHLPRVQYHANATTISTLPTILDLLIHSGSLNDEDTAIATDLVHEYEGQSLLRPYKTSEDGRRAWNFAVINSGGKMLAVTSADAPWLLVIPFGKVFPYRFADITRDPLELDPIVSWTMGDVMQTAQARFGQEAATWAREAELVGKWWSTERKRLWKYHSGGPTR
;
A
#
# COMPACT_ATOMS: atom_id res chain seq x y z
N MET A 1 -25.45 6.94 41.41
CA MET A 1 -26.57 6.35 40.64
C MET A 1 -26.05 5.92 39.28
N PRO A 2 -26.43 4.74 38.77
CA PRO A 2 -26.05 4.32 37.42
C PRO A 2 -26.65 5.28 36.37
N PRO A 3 -25.97 5.52 35.24
CA PRO A 3 -26.48 6.40 34.19
C PRO A 3 -27.74 5.82 33.53
N SER A 4 -28.66 6.68 33.11
CA SER A 4 -29.76 6.27 32.24
C SER A 4 -29.22 5.88 30.87
N ALA A 5 -29.91 4.98 30.16
CA ALA A 5 -29.51 4.55 28.81
C ALA A 5 -29.27 5.75 27.87
N THR A 6 -30.16 6.75 27.88
CA THR A 6 -30.02 7.99 27.10
C THR A 6 -28.77 8.78 27.46
N SER A 7 -28.48 8.95 28.76
CA SER A 7 -27.28 9.68 29.20
C SER A 7 -26.00 8.93 28.87
N TYR A 8 -26.03 7.60 28.92
CA TYR A 8 -24.88 6.77 28.59
C TYR A 8 -24.60 6.74 27.08
N VAL A 9 -25.61 6.54 26.23
CA VAL A 9 -25.47 6.60 24.76
C VAL A 9 -24.90 7.96 24.33
N PHE A 10 -25.43 9.06 24.88
CA PHE A 10 -24.89 10.40 24.62
C PHE A 10 -23.41 10.52 25.03
N SER A 11 -23.05 10.01 26.21
CA SER A 11 -21.69 10.03 26.73
C SER A 11 -20.74 9.25 25.85
N VAL A 12 -21.12 8.04 25.45
CA VAL A 12 -20.33 7.16 24.58
C VAL A 12 -20.02 7.88 23.27
N PHE A 13 -21.02 8.48 22.62
CA PHE A 13 -20.79 9.25 21.39
C PHE A 13 -19.83 10.44 21.62
N THR A 14 -20.07 11.22 22.68
CA THR A 14 -19.28 12.41 22.99
C THR A 14 -17.82 12.06 23.24
N VAL A 15 -17.57 11.01 24.02
CA VAL A 15 -16.23 10.49 24.30
C VAL A 15 -15.57 9.93 23.05
N SER A 16 -16.28 9.17 22.22
CA SER A 16 -15.77 8.65 20.94
C SER A 16 -15.32 9.77 20.00
N VAL A 17 -16.14 10.81 19.83
CA VAL A 17 -15.79 11.99 19.01
C VAL A 17 -14.57 12.71 19.60
N ALA A 18 -14.53 12.93 20.91
CA ALA A 18 -13.44 13.63 21.57
C ALA A 18 -12.11 12.88 21.50
N ILE A 19 -12.10 11.56 21.75
CA ILE A 19 -10.89 10.74 21.66
C ILE A 19 -10.37 10.68 20.23
N SER A 20 -11.24 10.47 19.24
CA SER A 20 -10.84 10.50 17.82
C SER A 20 -10.26 11.87 17.44
N LYS A 21 -10.86 12.97 17.93
CA LYS A 21 -10.32 14.33 17.72
C LYS A 21 -8.94 14.50 18.36
N ILE A 22 -8.72 14.00 19.57
CA ILE A 22 -7.41 14.06 20.24
C ILE A 22 -6.36 13.29 19.43
N VAL A 23 -6.67 12.06 18.99
CA VAL A 23 -5.77 11.27 18.14
C VAL A 23 -5.44 12.01 16.85
N ARG A 24 -6.45 12.56 16.17
CA ARG A 24 -6.24 13.38 14.97
C ARG A 24 -5.33 14.56 15.26
N LEU A 25 -5.60 15.36 16.28
CA LEU A 25 -4.76 16.51 16.61
C LEU A 25 -3.32 16.10 16.98
N ALA A 26 -3.15 14.99 17.71
CA ALA A 26 -1.83 14.44 18.03
C ALA A 26 -1.07 14.00 16.77
N ALA A 27 -1.76 13.44 15.77
CA ALA A 27 -1.16 13.02 14.51
C ALA A 27 -0.65 14.18 13.63
N TYR A 28 -1.15 15.41 13.81
CA TYR A 28 -0.74 16.57 12.98
C TYR A 28 -0.08 17.72 13.74
N VAL A 29 -0.01 17.67 15.09
CA VAL A 29 0.50 18.80 15.88
C VAL A 29 1.94 19.17 15.53
N TYR A 30 2.76 18.18 15.18
CA TYR A 30 4.16 18.35 14.78
C TYR A 30 4.31 18.80 13.32
N LEU A 31 3.24 18.74 12.52
CA LEU A 31 3.21 19.16 11.10
C LEU A 31 2.74 20.60 10.90
N VAL A 32 2.50 21.35 11.99
CA VAL A 32 2.06 22.75 11.96
C VAL A 32 2.81 23.60 12.98
N PRO A 33 3.02 24.91 12.72
CA PRO A 33 3.62 25.80 13.71
C PRO A 33 2.80 25.87 15.01
N LEU A 34 3.46 25.74 16.15
CA LEU A 34 2.81 25.71 17.48
C LEU A 34 1.94 26.95 17.75
N ALA A 35 2.38 28.13 17.31
CA ALA A 35 1.61 29.38 17.45
C ALA A 35 0.29 29.34 16.66
N SER A 36 0.32 28.85 15.42
CA SER A 36 -0.86 28.69 14.57
C SER A 36 -1.80 27.63 15.14
N PHE A 37 -1.25 26.51 15.63
CA PHE A 37 -2.01 25.48 16.32
C PHE A 37 -2.73 26.05 17.55
N ALA A 38 -2.02 26.78 18.41
CA ALA A 38 -2.59 27.38 19.61
C ALA A 38 -3.70 28.39 19.30
N PHE A 39 -3.49 29.26 18.29
CA PHE A 39 -4.48 30.24 17.87
C PHE A 39 -5.74 29.60 17.28
N LEU A 40 -5.58 28.57 16.44
CA LEU A 40 -6.68 27.89 15.76
C LEU A 40 -7.31 26.76 16.58
N PHE A 41 -6.73 26.40 17.73
CA PHE A 41 -7.16 25.28 18.57
C PHE A 41 -8.68 25.25 18.84
N PRO A 42 -9.34 26.37 19.21
CA PRO A 42 -10.78 26.36 19.43
C PRO A 42 -11.60 26.03 18.17
N THR A 43 -11.09 26.37 16.98
CA THR A 43 -11.77 26.16 15.70
C THR A 43 -11.84 24.68 15.30
N PHE A 44 -10.92 23.85 15.81
CA PHE A 44 -10.84 22.41 15.48
C PHE A 44 -12.02 21.61 16.05
N TRP A 45 -12.64 22.11 17.11
CA TRP A 45 -13.73 21.46 17.85
C TRP A 45 -15.13 21.93 17.45
N VAL A 46 -15.24 22.96 16.60
CA VAL A 46 -16.54 23.57 16.24
C VAL A 46 -17.49 22.57 15.60
N SER A 47 -16.99 21.75 14.67
CA SER A 47 -17.79 20.71 14.00
C SER A 47 -18.20 19.60 14.98
N ASP A 48 -17.30 19.19 15.86
CA ASP A 48 -17.54 18.16 16.88
C ASP A 48 -18.63 18.59 17.86
N ILE A 49 -18.52 19.81 18.40
CA ILE A 49 -19.55 20.41 19.26
C ILE A 49 -20.89 20.45 18.53
N GLY A 50 -20.90 20.83 17.26
CA GLY A 50 -22.10 20.84 16.43
C GLY A 50 -22.79 19.48 16.37
N VAL A 51 -22.06 18.41 16.05
CA VAL A 51 -22.64 17.06 15.96
C VAL A 51 -23.06 16.51 17.33
N ILE A 52 -22.29 16.80 18.40
CA ILE A 52 -22.67 16.45 19.77
C ILE A 52 -23.97 17.14 20.16
N CYS A 53 -24.14 18.43 19.86
CA CYS A 53 -25.37 19.18 20.09
C CYS A 53 -26.56 18.57 19.32
N ILE A 54 -26.37 18.17 18.06
CA ILE A 54 -27.40 17.49 17.25
C ILE A 54 -27.82 16.17 17.89
N LEU A 55 -26.87 15.31 18.27
CA LEU A 55 -27.20 14.05 18.95
C LEU A 55 -27.93 14.30 20.28
N ARG A 56 -27.51 15.32 21.03
CA ARG A 56 -28.17 15.70 22.29
C ARG A 56 -29.63 16.10 22.06
N LEU A 57 -29.95 16.78 20.96
CA LEU A 57 -31.31 17.15 20.57
C LEU A 57 -32.13 15.93 20.16
N LEU A 58 -31.56 14.98 19.40
CA LEU A 58 -32.21 13.72 19.05
C LEU A 58 -32.60 12.91 20.31
N LEU A 59 -31.71 12.89 21.31
CA LEU A 59 -31.92 12.20 22.59
C LEU A 59 -32.75 12.99 23.60
N TRP A 60 -33.10 14.26 23.32
CA TRP A 60 -33.86 15.13 24.24
C TRP A 60 -35.38 14.95 24.11
N GLN A 61 -35.89 14.23 23.12
CA GLN A 61 -37.33 14.18 22.87
C GLN A 61 -38.11 13.65 24.09
N GLN A 62 -38.96 14.51 24.64
CA GLN A 62 -39.97 14.18 25.65
C GLN A 62 -41.21 13.47 25.04
N ALA A 63 -41.25 13.30 23.72
CA ALA A 63 -42.36 12.67 23.02
C ALA A 63 -42.42 11.16 23.32
N ARG A 64 -43.61 10.65 23.63
CA ARG A 64 -43.88 9.20 23.67
C ARG A 64 -44.45 8.80 22.31
N GLY A 65 -43.84 7.84 21.61
CA GLY A 65 -44.34 7.35 20.31
C GLY A 65 -43.25 6.88 19.34
N LEU A 66 -43.65 6.57 18.11
CA LEU A 66 -42.80 5.99 17.06
C LEU A 66 -41.62 6.89 16.66
N LEU A 67 -41.83 8.22 16.65
CA LEU A 67 -40.79 9.21 16.33
C LEU A 67 -39.64 9.24 17.35
N ALA A 68 -39.95 9.11 18.65
CA ALA A 68 -38.95 9.09 19.71
C ALA A 68 -38.14 7.78 19.69
N ASN A 69 -38.79 6.66 19.41
CA ASN A 69 -38.11 5.37 19.21
C ASN A 69 -37.20 5.43 17.98
N LEU A 70 -37.66 6.00 16.86
CA LEU A 70 -36.86 6.18 15.66
C LEU A 70 -35.65 7.10 15.91
N ALA A 71 -35.85 8.23 16.59
CA ALA A 71 -34.77 9.15 16.94
C ALA A 71 -33.72 8.50 17.86
N PHE A 72 -34.17 7.71 18.85
CA PHE A 72 -33.28 6.94 19.71
C PHE A 72 -32.52 5.86 18.92
N SER A 73 -33.17 5.12 18.02
CA SER A 73 -32.53 4.12 17.16
C SER A 73 -31.47 4.75 16.24
N VAL A 74 -31.76 5.90 15.64
CA VAL A 74 -30.80 6.65 14.82
C VAL A 74 -29.61 7.11 15.67
N ALA A 75 -29.88 7.67 16.85
CA ALA A 75 -28.83 8.11 17.78
C ALA A 75 -27.95 6.94 18.26
N LEU A 76 -28.55 5.78 18.54
CA LEU A 76 -27.84 4.57 18.91
C LEU A 76 -26.97 4.06 17.76
N LEU A 77 -27.49 4.00 16.54
CA LEU A 77 -26.72 3.58 15.36
C LEU A 77 -25.53 4.52 15.11
N MET A 78 -25.75 5.84 15.14
CA MET A 78 -24.67 6.82 15.04
C MET A 78 -23.62 6.61 16.14
N THR A 79 -24.05 6.33 17.36
CA THR A 79 -23.15 6.06 18.49
C THR A 79 -22.32 4.80 18.28
N ILE A 80 -22.93 3.70 17.82
CA ILE A 80 -22.23 2.45 17.54
C ILE A 80 -21.19 2.66 16.44
N LEU A 81 -21.57 3.24 15.30
CA LEU A 81 -20.67 3.48 14.17
C LEU A 81 -19.51 4.41 14.56
N THR A 82 -19.80 5.48 15.31
CA THR A 82 -18.76 6.43 15.76
C THR A 82 -17.83 5.80 16.79
N THR A 83 -18.33 4.90 17.63
CA THR A 83 -17.52 4.22 18.66
C THR A 83 -16.61 3.15 18.04
N LEU A 84 -17.14 2.35 17.10
CA LEU A 84 -16.32 1.44 16.29
C LEU A 84 -15.26 2.24 15.54
N GLY A 85 -15.66 3.35 14.92
CA GLY A 85 -14.74 4.24 14.22
C GLY A 85 -13.61 4.76 15.12
N ALA A 86 -13.97 5.32 16.27
CA ALA A 86 -13.00 5.87 17.21
C ALA A 86 -12.06 4.79 17.76
N ALA A 87 -12.59 3.61 18.11
CA ALA A 87 -11.79 2.49 18.60
C ALA A 87 -10.80 1.98 17.53
N SER A 88 -11.25 1.86 16.28
CA SER A 88 -10.39 1.49 15.15
C SER A 88 -9.30 2.52 14.90
N GLN A 89 -9.64 3.82 14.91
CA GLN A 89 -8.67 4.89 14.68
C GLN A 89 -7.61 4.95 15.79
N VAL A 90 -8.00 4.79 17.07
CA VAL A 90 -7.06 4.73 18.20
C VAL A 90 -6.17 3.48 18.09
N GLY A 91 -6.76 2.32 17.85
CA GLY A 91 -6.02 1.06 17.73
C GLY A 91 -5.01 1.09 16.57
N PHE A 92 -5.41 1.69 15.44
CA PHE A 92 -4.56 1.90 14.27
C PHE A 92 -3.43 2.87 14.57
N PHE A 93 -3.72 4.06 15.12
CA PHE A 93 -2.72 5.06 15.48
C PHE A 93 -1.68 4.53 16.48
N ILE A 94 -2.08 3.71 17.46
CA ILE A 94 -1.15 3.05 18.39
C ILE A 94 -0.22 2.07 17.65
N LYS A 95 -0.64 1.49 16.52
CA LYS A 95 0.19 0.58 15.73
C LYS A 95 1.07 1.30 14.71
N THR A 96 0.53 2.27 14.01
CA THR A 96 1.18 2.86 12.83
C THR A 96 1.71 4.27 13.06
N GLY A 97 1.38 4.92 14.19
CA GLY A 97 1.69 6.34 14.40
C GLY A 97 0.90 7.30 13.49
N THR A 98 0.01 6.78 12.64
CA THR A 98 -0.73 7.55 11.63
C THR A 98 -2.24 7.43 11.79
N GLU A 99 -2.95 8.40 11.23
CA GLU A 99 -4.40 8.38 11.19
C GLU A 99 -4.91 7.39 10.13
N LEU A 100 -5.93 6.59 10.48
CA LEU A 100 -6.67 5.77 9.52
C LEU A 100 -7.47 6.65 8.55
N ASP A 101 -7.18 6.57 7.25
CA ASP A 101 -8.02 7.22 6.23
C ASP A 101 -9.28 6.37 5.99
N TRP A 102 -10.42 6.91 6.40
CA TRP A 102 -11.72 6.24 6.27
C TRP A 102 -12.14 5.99 4.83
N ALA A 103 -11.54 6.67 3.84
CA ALA A 103 -11.76 6.36 2.43
C ALA A 103 -11.29 4.95 2.05
N ASP A 104 -10.36 4.36 2.81
CA ASP A 104 -9.73 3.08 2.47
C ASP A 104 -10.45 1.90 3.15
N ALA A 105 -11.34 2.17 4.10
CA ALA A 105 -12.05 1.14 4.85
C ALA A 105 -12.79 0.10 3.96
N PRO A 106 -13.43 0.47 2.84
CA PRO A 106 -14.06 -0.52 1.95
C PRO A 106 -13.08 -1.51 1.33
N ALA A 107 -11.84 -1.09 1.05
CA ALA A 107 -10.83 -1.92 0.39
C ALA A 107 -10.37 -3.09 1.29
N PHE A 108 -10.41 -2.90 2.62
CA PHE A 108 -9.97 -3.91 3.58
C PHE A 108 -11.03 -4.96 3.97
N VAL A 109 -12.31 -4.74 3.63
CA VAL A 109 -13.44 -5.56 4.11
C VAL A 109 -13.87 -6.67 3.13
N THR A 110 -13.30 -6.71 1.92
CA THR A 110 -13.77 -7.59 0.83
C THR A 110 -13.17 -9.01 0.86
N ASN A 111 -12.05 -9.26 1.57
CA ASN A 111 -11.36 -10.56 1.58
C ASN A 111 -11.25 -11.15 3.00
N LYS A 112 -11.56 -12.45 3.16
CA LYS A 112 -11.44 -13.20 4.42
C LYS A 112 -10.03 -13.13 5.03
N ASN A 113 -8.99 -13.10 4.20
CA ASN A 113 -7.60 -13.01 4.65
C ASN A 113 -7.24 -11.58 5.09
N SER A 114 -7.76 -10.56 4.43
CA SER A 114 -7.63 -9.15 4.86
C SER A 114 -8.34 -8.91 6.18
N ILE A 115 -9.45 -9.61 6.44
CA ILE A 115 -10.09 -9.64 7.76
C ILE A 115 -9.16 -10.25 8.80
N ALA A 116 -8.39 -11.31 8.50
CA ALA A 116 -7.41 -11.86 9.45
C ALA A 116 -6.30 -10.85 9.80
N VAL A 117 -5.84 -10.05 8.83
CA VAL A 117 -4.91 -8.92 9.07
C VAL A 117 -5.55 -7.88 9.99
N LEU A 118 -6.79 -7.45 9.70
CA LEU A 118 -7.55 -6.54 10.57
C LEU A 118 -7.74 -7.12 11.98
N LEU A 119 -8.02 -8.41 12.09
CA LEU A 119 -8.22 -9.12 13.35
C LEU A 119 -6.92 -9.34 14.12
N SER A 120 -5.77 -9.38 13.46
CA SER A 120 -4.46 -9.46 14.14
C SER A 120 -4.20 -8.22 15.02
N GLY A 121 -4.80 -7.07 14.67
CA GLY A 121 -4.82 -5.85 15.47
C GLY A 121 -6.03 -5.70 16.41
N SER A 122 -6.97 -6.65 16.40
CA SER A 122 -8.28 -6.51 17.06
C SER A 122 -8.18 -6.28 18.57
N TRP A 123 -7.19 -6.86 19.25
CA TRP A 123 -7.00 -6.62 20.69
C TRP A 123 -6.85 -5.13 21.02
N ARG A 124 -6.13 -4.36 20.21
CA ARG A 124 -5.94 -2.91 20.44
C ARG A 124 -7.23 -2.14 20.20
N VAL A 125 -7.99 -2.53 19.18
CA VAL A 125 -9.31 -1.97 18.90
C VAL A 125 -10.29 -2.29 20.04
N LEU A 126 -10.30 -3.53 20.53
CA LEU A 126 -11.12 -3.96 21.66
C LEU A 126 -10.72 -3.24 22.95
N ALA A 127 -9.42 -3.14 23.26
CA ALA A 127 -8.91 -2.39 24.40
C ALA A 127 -9.30 -0.90 24.32
N SER A 128 -9.21 -0.30 23.11
CA SER A 128 -9.65 1.08 22.86
C SER A 128 -11.15 1.24 23.05
N ALA A 129 -11.95 0.30 22.55
CA ALA A 129 -13.40 0.30 22.75
C ALA A 129 -13.77 0.18 24.22
N SER A 130 -13.15 -0.75 24.96
CA SER A 130 -13.34 -0.89 26.41
C SER A 130 -12.97 0.39 27.15
N PHE A 131 -11.84 1.02 26.82
CA PHE A 131 -11.42 2.29 27.40
C PHE A 131 -12.44 3.41 27.15
N ILE A 132 -12.92 3.56 25.90
CA ILE A 132 -13.94 4.54 25.53
C ILE A 132 -15.23 4.33 26.35
N LEU A 133 -15.71 3.08 26.44
CA LEU A 133 -16.94 2.74 27.15
C LEU A 133 -16.82 3.00 28.67
N THR A 134 -15.69 2.61 29.28
CA THR A 134 -15.42 2.87 30.70
C THR A 134 -15.36 4.37 30.98
N LEU A 135 -14.65 5.15 30.18
CA LEU A 135 -14.57 6.61 30.34
C LEU A 135 -15.95 7.26 30.18
N ALA A 136 -16.74 6.82 29.19
CA ALA A 136 -18.09 7.30 28.97
C ALA A 136 -19.03 6.99 30.13
N TYR A 137 -18.86 5.87 30.83
CA TYR A 137 -19.69 5.51 31.99
C TYR A 137 -19.55 6.58 33.09
N PHE A 138 -18.31 6.93 33.44
CA PHE A 138 -18.03 7.94 34.47
C PHE A 138 -18.35 9.37 34.01
N ALA A 139 -18.20 9.69 32.72
CA ALA A 139 -18.48 11.01 32.17
C ALA A 139 -19.97 11.29 31.85
N SER A 140 -20.84 10.28 31.99
CA SER A 140 -22.23 10.31 31.51
C SER A 140 -23.09 11.45 32.06
N GLN A 141 -23.14 11.60 33.38
CA GLN A 141 -23.93 12.65 34.04
C GLN A 141 -23.40 14.06 33.79
N PRO A 142 -22.10 14.37 33.98
CA PRO A 142 -21.60 15.72 33.76
C PRO A 142 -21.73 16.16 32.30
N LEU A 143 -21.41 15.29 31.34
CA LEU A 143 -21.54 15.62 29.90
C LEU A 143 -22.99 15.87 29.50
N TYR A 144 -23.91 14.99 29.92
CA TYR A 144 -25.32 15.08 29.54
C TYR A 144 -25.99 16.36 30.06
N LYS A 145 -25.64 16.79 31.28
CA LYS A 145 -26.09 18.04 31.89
C LYS A 145 -25.45 19.27 31.22
N ALA A 146 -24.14 19.25 31.01
CA ALA A 146 -23.40 20.36 30.41
C ALA A 146 -23.89 20.70 28.99
N PHE A 147 -24.00 19.69 28.11
CA PHE A 147 -24.51 19.89 26.75
C PHE A 147 -26.02 20.15 26.70
N GLY A 148 -26.77 19.69 27.71
CA GLY A 148 -28.16 20.11 27.92
C GLY A 148 -28.26 21.61 28.16
N ALA A 149 -27.48 22.14 29.11
CA ALA A 149 -27.43 23.58 29.40
C ALA A 149 -26.94 24.41 28.21
N LEU A 150 -25.94 23.92 27.47
CA LEU A 150 -25.45 24.55 26.25
C LEU A 150 -26.56 24.66 25.19
N ASN A 151 -27.26 23.57 24.90
CA ASN A 151 -28.36 23.57 23.93
C ASN A 151 -29.50 24.51 24.36
N SER A 152 -29.87 24.53 25.65
CA SER A 152 -30.87 25.46 26.17
C SER A 152 -30.43 26.92 25.99
N CYS A 153 -29.17 27.24 26.24
CA CYS A 153 -28.63 28.59 26.05
C CYS A 153 -28.65 29.00 24.57
N ILE A 154 -28.26 28.10 23.67
CA ILE A 154 -28.32 28.33 22.21
C ILE A 154 -29.76 28.53 21.76
N GLY A 155 -30.68 27.67 22.20
CA GLY A 155 -32.10 27.73 21.86
C GLY A 155 -32.77 29.04 22.30
N GLN A 156 -32.50 29.49 23.54
CA GLN A 156 -33.01 30.77 24.05
C GLN A 156 -32.52 31.95 23.19
N ARG A 157 -31.23 31.98 22.83
CA ARG A 157 -30.66 33.03 21.98
C ARG A 157 -31.22 33.02 20.55
N ALA A 158 -31.37 31.82 19.96
CA ALA A 158 -31.98 31.65 18.65
C ALA A 158 -33.44 32.14 18.66
N HIS A 159 -34.21 31.78 19.68
CA HIS A 159 -35.59 32.26 19.85
C HIS A 159 -35.66 33.79 19.95
N HIS A 160 -34.80 34.42 20.76
CA HIS A 160 -34.72 35.88 20.85
C HIS A 160 -34.34 36.53 19.51
N PHE A 161 -33.41 35.94 18.77
CA PHE A 161 -32.99 36.42 17.45
C PHE A 161 -34.10 36.29 16.40
N VAL A 162 -34.81 35.17 16.36
CA VAL A 162 -35.97 34.96 15.47
C VAL A 162 -37.10 35.93 15.82
N LYS A 163 -37.39 36.12 17.11
CA LYS A 163 -38.37 37.11 17.58
C LYS A 163 -37.96 38.54 17.19
N TRP A 164 -36.67 38.86 17.28
CA TRP A 164 -36.12 40.14 16.83
C TRP A 164 -36.23 40.34 15.31
N LEU A 165 -35.89 39.33 14.50
CA LEU A 165 -36.06 39.33 13.04
C LEU A 165 -37.53 39.46 12.63
N TYR A 166 -38.43 38.74 13.31
CA TYR A 166 -39.87 38.82 13.10
C TYR A 166 -40.39 40.24 13.38
N ASN A 167 -39.96 40.84 14.49
CA ASN A 167 -40.31 42.22 14.85
C ASN A 167 -39.71 43.26 13.86
N LEU A 168 -38.54 43.00 13.29
CA LEU A 168 -37.94 43.81 12.22
C LEU A 168 -38.71 43.70 10.90
N ARG A 169 -39.15 42.48 10.55
CA ARG A 169 -39.95 42.24 9.34
C ARG A 169 -41.33 42.89 9.46
N GLN A 170 -41.96 42.82 10.64
CA GLN A 170 -43.18 43.57 10.94
C GLN A 170 -42.97 45.10 10.92
N ARG A 171 -41.80 45.60 11.36
CA ARG A 171 -41.44 47.02 11.24
C ARG A 171 -41.21 47.47 9.79
N SER A 172 -40.67 46.61 8.92
CA SER A 172 -40.51 46.91 7.48
C SER A 172 -41.83 46.81 6.70
N SER A 173 -42.75 45.95 7.15
CA SER A 173 -44.11 45.81 6.59
C SER A 173 -45.11 46.82 7.18
N GLY A 174 -44.68 47.66 8.13
CA GLY A 174 -45.49 48.68 8.80
C GLY A 174 -45.66 49.99 8.03
N SER A 175 -45.26 50.05 6.76
CA SER A 175 -45.44 51.22 5.90
C SER A 175 -46.24 50.88 4.64
N GLN A 176 -47.46 50.34 4.79
CA GLN A 176 -48.59 50.64 3.90
C GLN A 176 -49.92 50.07 4.44
N GLY A 177 -50.89 50.96 4.63
CA GLY A 177 -52.32 50.69 4.38
C GLY A 177 -53.12 49.91 5.43
N LYS A 178 -53.93 50.64 6.21
CA LYS A 178 -55.15 50.11 6.85
C LYS A 178 -56.12 49.57 5.79
N THR A 179 -56.61 48.35 5.95
CA THR A 179 -58.02 47.98 5.67
C THR A 179 -58.46 46.75 6.49
N LYS A 180 -59.73 46.79 6.90
CA LYS A 180 -60.48 45.86 7.74
C LYS A 180 -60.63 44.46 7.14
N GLY A 181 -60.89 43.48 8.02
CA GLY A 181 -61.79 42.35 7.74
C GLY A 181 -61.15 40.99 7.97
N ASP A 182 -61.64 40.30 9.00
CA ASP A 182 -61.71 38.84 9.17
C ASP A 182 -60.43 38.02 8.94
N ASP A 183 -59.68 37.78 10.03
CA ASP A 183 -58.81 36.60 10.20
C ASP A 183 -58.39 36.41 11.68
N PHE A 184 -59.36 36.58 12.59
CA PHE A 184 -59.14 36.46 14.04
C PHE A 184 -59.68 35.12 14.57
N GLU A 185 -59.23 33.98 14.03
CA GLU A 185 -59.44 32.66 14.66
C GLU A 185 -58.32 31.64 14.39
N ALA A 186 -57.42 31.84 13.41
CA ALA A 186 -56.34 30.87 13.15
C ALA A 186 -55.12 31.00 14.09
N ALA A 187 -54.95 32.13 14.77
CA ALA A 187 -53.75 32.41 15.58
C ALA A 187 -53.89 32.05 17.08
N LYS A 188 -55.11 31.78 17.56
CA LYS A 188 -55.35 31.44 18.97
C LYS A 188 -55.21 29.94 19.25
N LEU A 189 -55.39 29.10 18.23
CA LEU A 189 -55.27 27.64 18.33
C LEU A 189 -53.82 27.11 18.29
N LEU A 190 -52.83 27.93 17.93
CA LEU A 190 -51.41 27.51 17.88
C LEU A 190 -50.59 27.96 19.10
N ALA A 191 -51.19 28.69 20.04
CA ALA A 191 -50.49 29.24 21.20
C ALA A 191 -50.78 28.49 22.52
N GLU A 192 -51.67 27.49 22.51
CA GLU A 192 -52.15 26.83 23.73
C GLU A 192 -51.91 25.32 23.78
N GLU A 193 -50.87 24.83 23.10
CA GLU A 193 -50.41 23.44 23.29
C GLU A 193 -48.88 23.40 23.36
N HIS A 194 -48.33 23.70 24.54
CA HIS A 194 -47.09 23.17 25.13
C HIS A 194 -46.63 24.11 26.26
N GLU A 195 -47.39 24.13 27.35
CA GLU A 195 -46.92 24.66 28.62
C GLU A 195 -45.83 23.72 29.18
N PHE A 196 -44.60 24.24 29.23
CA PHE A 196 -43.39 23.53 29.63
C PHE A 196 -43.36 23.36 31.15
N LYS A 197 -43.78 22.19 31.66
CA LYS A 197 -43.80 21.88 33.10
C LYS A 197 -42.45 21.30 33.57
N TYR A 198 -41.73 22.01 34.42
CA TYR A 198 -40.60 21.50 35.19
C TYR A 198 -41.12 20.72 36.42
N PRO A 199 -40.45 19.65 36.89
CA PRO A 199 -40.78 19.03 38.17
C PRO A 199 -40.06 19.76 39.32
N ASP A 200 -40.84 20.20 40.31
CA ASP A 200 -40.38 20.71 41.61
C ASP A 200 -39.84 19.58 42.50
N GLU A 201 -38.71 19.83 43.16
CA GLU A 201 -38.23 19.09 44.32
C GLU A 201 -38.92 19.66 45.58
N HIS A 202 -39.62 18.80 46.32
CA HIS A 202 -39.85 19.01 47.75
C HIS A 202 -39.99 17.67 48.45
N ASP A 203 -39.06 17.40 49.36
CA ASP A 203 -39.35 16.89 50.70
C ASP A 203 -38.17 17.27 51.61
N ILE A 204 -38.45 18.03 52.67
CA ILE A 204 -37.99 17.83 54.05
C ILE A 204 -38.64 18.93 54.92
N GLU A 205 -39.54 18.43 55.76
CA GLU A 205 -39.89 18.78 57.14
C GLU A 205 -40.10 20.24 57.59
N ARG A 206 -41.36 20.45 57.96
CA ARG A 206 -41.93 21.37 58.97
C ARG A 206 -41.10 21.41 60.26
N ASN A 207 -40.78 22.62 60.73
CA ASN A 207 -41.12 22.96 62.11
C ASN A 207 -41.40 24.46 62.30
N SER A 208 -42.42 24.72 63.11
CA SER A 208 -43.07 25.99 63.38
C SER A 208 -42.32 26.88 64.38
N GLY A 209 -42.39 28.19 64.19
CA GLY A 209 -42.09 29.19 65.23
C GLY A 209 -42.35 30.61 64.74
N ASN A 210 -43.40 31.24 65.26
CA ASN A 210 -43.67 32.68 65.20
C ASN A 210 -42.43 33.50 65.58
N ASP A 211 -42.20 34.68 64.99
CA ASP A 211 -42.66 35.96 65.58
C ASP A 211 -42.31 37.16 64.68
N ASP A 212 -42.98 38.25 65.02
CA ASP A 212 -43.23 39.51 64.32
C ASP A 212 -42.01 40.44 64.05
N SER A 213 -42.29 41.47 63.23
CA SER A 213 -41.71 42.83 63.24
C SER A 213 -40.81 43.33 62.08
N ARG A 214 -41.41 44.25 61.32
CA ARG A 214 -40.93 45.61 60.93
C ARG A 214 -39.57 45.81 60.22
N THR A 215 -39.70 46.14 58.93
CA THR A 215 -39.09 47.30 58.23
C THR A 215 -37.70 47.77 58.64
N ASP A 216 -36.71 47.60 57.73
CA ASP A 216 -35.74 48.67 57.47
C ASP A 216 -35.35 48.70 55.98
N VAL A 217 -35.47 49.90 55.39
CA VAL A 217 -35.06 50.26 54.03
C VAL A 217 -33.86 51.18 54.19
N ARG A 218 -32.64 50.73 53.85
CA ARG A 218 -31.63 51.64 53.28
C ARG A 218 -30.38 50.99 52.67
N ASN A 219 -30.00 51.60 51.55
CA ASN A 219 -28.65 51.77 50.98
C ASN A 219 -27.97 50.58 50.27
N LYS A 220 -28.28 50.43 48.97
CA LYS A 220 -27.36 49.83 47.99
C LYS A 220 -26.34 50.88 47.53
N ASN A 221 -25.06 50.61 47.79
CA ASN A 221 -23.92 51.43 47.36
C ASN A 221 -23.83 51.57 45.81
N PRO A 222 -23.73 52.80 45.24
CA PRO A 222 -23.59 53.03 43.79
C PRO A 222 -22.24 52.55 43.20
N THR A 223 -21.25 52.21 44.03
CA THR A 223 -19.95 51.66 43.60
C THR A 223 -19.98 50.17 43.28
N ALA A 224 -20.89 49.40 43.87
CA ALA A 224 -21.04 47.96 43.59
C ALA A 224 -21.74 47.71 42.25
N ILE A 225 -22.74 48.53 41.92
CA ILE A 225 -23.48 48.47 40.65
C ILE A 225 -22.56 48.85 39.48
N ARG A 226 -21.74 49.90 39.62
CA ARG A 226 -20.78 50.32 38.58
C ARG A 226 -19.67 49.28 38.34
N LYS A 227 -19.17 48.62 39.39
CA LYS A 227 -18.21 47.50 39.26
C LYS A 227 -18.84 46.26 38.62
N TRP A 228 -20.10 45.96 38.92
CA TRP A 228 -20.86 44.85 38.32
C TRP A 228 -21.21 45.10 36.83
N TRP A 229 -21.54 46.33 36.46
CA TRP A 229 -21.76 46.72 35.06
C TRP A 229 -20.45 46.74 34.25
N LEU A 230 -19.35 47.23 34.84
CA LEU A 230 -18.02 47.18 34.20
C LEU A 230 -17.53 45.74 34.00
N SER A 231 -17.68 44.86 35.00
CA SER A 231 -17.30 43.45 34.86
C SER A 231 -18.21 42.71 33.86
N SER A 232 -19.51 42.96 33.87
CA SER A 232 -20.47 42.33 32.93
C SER A 232 -20.25 42.81 31.48
N ALA A 233 -19.93 44.10 31.28
CA ALA A 233 -19.56 44.64 29.98
C ALA A 233 -18.21 44.09 29.50
N LEU A 234 -17.22 43.98 30.39
CA LEU A 234 -15.92 43.37 30.07
C LEU A 234 -16.07 41.89 29.66
N TRP A 235 -16.92 41.15 30.36
CA TRP A 235 -17.25 39.77 30.03
C TRP A 235 -18.02 39.63 28.71
N LEU A 236 -18.90 40.58 28.40
CA LEU A 236 -19.61 40.60 27.12
C LEU A 236 -18.63 40.88 25.98
N VAL A 237 -17.77 41.90 26.12
CA VAL A 237 -16.72 42.25 25.15
C VAL A 237 -15.73 41.10 24.97
N ALA A 238 -15.33 40.42 26.05
CA ALA A 238 -14.46 39.26 25.97
C ALA A 238 -15.13 38.10 25.22
N LYS A 239 -16.41 37.82 25.48
CA LYS A 239 -17.17 36.77 24.79
C LYS A 239 -17.39 37.09 23.31
N THR A 240 -17.71 38.34 22.98
CA THR A 240 -17.89 38.76 21.58
C THR A 240 -16.56 38.78 20.83
N SER A 241 -15.47 39.23 21.47
CA SER A 241 -14.12 39.22 20.88
C SER A 241 -13.65 37.79 20.65
N LEU A 242 -13.83 36.88 21.62
CA LEU A 242 -13.51 35.46 21.47
C LEU A 242 -14.33 34.83 20.34
N LEU A 243 -15.63 35.12 20.27
CA LEU A 243 -16.48 34.64 19.18
C LEU A 243 -16.01 35.16 17.81
N ILE A 244 -15.67 36.44 17.71
CA ILE A 244 -15.13 37.04 16.47
C ILE A 244 -13.81 36.38 16.10
N ILE A 245 -12.91 36.13 17.06
CA ILE A 245 -11.63 35.46 16.82
C ILE A 245 -11.84 34.02 16.32
N VAL A 246 -12.75 33.26 16.95
CA VAL A 246 -13.06 31.89 16.53
C VAL A 246 -13.72 31.87 15.14
N VAL A 247 -14.65 32.79 14.86
CA VAL A 247 -15.31 32.89 13.55
C VAL A 247 -14.31 33.33 12.48
N ALA A 248 -13.52 34.37 12.74
CA ALA A 248 -12.48 34.83 11.83
C ALA A 248 -11.47 33.70 11.57
N GLY A 249 -10.95 33.06 12.62
CA GLY A 249 -10.04 31.91 12.48
C GLY A 249 -10.66 30.74 11.73
N TYR A 250 -11.94 30.44 11.94
CA TYR A 250 -12.64 29.39 11.18
C TYR A 250 -12.76 29.74 9.68
N LEU A 251 -12.95 31.02 9.34
CA LEU A 251 -13.08 31.51 7.96
C LEU A 251 -11.74 31.72 7.25
N THR A 252 -10.68 32.11 7.99
CA THR A 252 -9.37 32.45 7.42
C THR A 252 -8.34 31.32 7.54
N ARG A 253 -8.66 30.22 8.23
CA ARG A 253 -7.72 29.10 8.37
C ARG A 253 -7.35 28.52 6.99
N PRO A 254 -6.09 28.17 6.77
CA PRO A 254 -5.67 27.48 5.55
C PRO A 254 -6.41 26.15 5.37
N SER A 255 -6.54 25.71 4.12
CA SER A 255 -7.23 24.46 3.80
C SER A 255 -6.51 23.24 4.36
N ARG A 256 -5.18 23.14 4.17
CA ARG A 256 -4.39 22.01 4.66
C ARG A 256 -3.35 22.47 5.70
N PRO A 257 -3.17 21.74 6.81
CA PRO A 257 -3.96 20.60 7.30
C PRO A 257 -5.16 21.00 8.15
N TYR A 258 -5.34 22.30 8.45
CA TYR A 258 -6.28 22.77 9.47
C TYR A 258 -7.74 22.40 9.22
N LEU A 259 -8.20 22.34 7.96
CA LEU A 259 -9.56 21.85 7.64
C LEU A 259 -9.71 20.37 7.96
N HIS A 260 -8.70 19.55 7.64
CA HIS A 260 -8.69 18.12 7.94
C HIS A 260 -8.73 17.89 9.45
N MET A 261 -7.85 18.57 10.22
CA MET A 261 -7.84 18.56 11.68
C MET A 261 -9.19 18.96 12.30
N SER A 262 -9.95 19.81 11.62
CA SER A 262 -11.28 20.25 12.03
C SER A 262 -12.43 19.34 11.60
N THR A 263 -12.17 18.31 10.80
CA THR A 263 -13.20 17.34 10.40
C THR A 263 -13.63 16.53 11.64
N THR A 264 -14.91 16.20 11.76
CA THR A 264 -15.41 15.34 12.83
C THR A 264 -15.49 13.89 12.37
N LEU A 265 -15.32 12.92 13.28
CA LEU A 265 -15.29 11.50 12.92
C LEU A 265 -16.52 11.03 12.13
N PRO A 266 -17.78 11.38 12.50
CA PRO A 266 -18.95 11.02 11.71
C PRO A 266 -18.90 11.54 10.26
N ALA A 267 -18.31 12.71 10.04
CA ALA A 267 -18.13 13.25 8.69
C ALA A 267 -17.06 12.49 7.91
N SER A 268 -15.98 12.06 8.58
CA SER A 268 -14.96 11.17 7.99
C SER A 268 -15.54 9.81 7.62
N LEU A 269 -16.34 9.20 8.50
CA LEU A 269 -17.04 7.93 8.22
C LEU A 269 -18.04 8.06 7.07
N ALA A 270 -18.73 9.20 6.96
CA ALA A 270 -19.68 9.45 5.87
C ALA A 270 -19.00 9.55 4.48
N VAL A 271 -17.68 9.74 4.41
CA VAL A 271 -16.95 9.71 3.12
C VAL A 271 -17.06 8.33 2.46
N VAL A 272 -17.14 7.25 3.24
CA VAL A 272 -17.35 5.88 2.74
C VAL A 272 -18.62 5.76 1.90
N LEU A 273 -19.62 6.61 2.15
CA LEU A 273 -20.91 6.59 1.45
C LEU A 273 -20.94 7.52 0.23
N LYS A 274 -19.89 8.31 0.00
CA LYS A 274 -19.85 9.22 -1.15
C LYS A 274 -19.47 8.43 -2.41
N PRO A 275 -20.27 8.51 -3.49
CA PRO A 275 -19.86 7.93 -4.76
C PRO A 275 -18.58 8.63 -5.24
N GLY A 276 -17.64 7.84 -5.74
CA GLY A 276 -16.42 8.34 -6.38
C GLY A 276 -16.71 9.12 -7.67
N PRO A 277 -15.67 9.63 -8.34
CA PRO A 277 -15.82 10.19 -9.69
C PRO A 277 -16.53 9.18 -10.60
N THR A 278 -17.34 9.68 -11.54
CA THR A 278 -17.99 8.79 -12.52
C THR A 278 -16.92 8.20 -13.43
N TYR A 279 -17.11 6.95 -13.85
CA TYR A 279 -16.27 6.25 -14.81
C TYR A 279 -15.81 7.17 -15.96
N CYS A 280 -16.74 7.87 -16.61
CA CYS A 280 -16.42 8.73 -17.74
C CYS A 280 -15.57 9.95 -17.41
N SER A 281 -15.77 10.55 -16.23
CA SER A 281 -14.93 11.68 -15.81
C SER A 281 -13.48 11.24 -15.57
N GLU A 282 -13.28 10.06 -15.00
CA GLU A 282 -11.95 9.50 -14.77
C GLU A 282 -11.27 9.10 -16.08
N GLN A 283 -11.98 8.38 -16.97
CA GLN A 283 -11.44 8.01 -18.28
C GLN A 283 -11.04 9.24 -19.10
N GLN A 284 -11.87 10.29 -19.11
CA GLN A 284 -11.52 11.54 -19.81
C GLN A 284 -10.25 12.19 -19.24
N ALA A 285 -10.05 12.17 -17.92
CA ALA A 285 -8.83 12.70 -17.30
C ALA A 285 -7.59 11.87 -17.69
N ILE A 286 -7.72 10.54 -17.72
CA ILE A 286 -6.65 9.63 -18.11
C ILE A 286 -6.21 9.88 -19.56
N PHE A 287 -7.15 9.96 -20.50
CA PHE A 287 -6.83 10.12 -21.92
C PHE A 287 -6.38 11.54 -22.31
N LYS A 288 -6.72 12.57 -21.52
CA LYS A 288 -6.25 13.97 -21.70
C LYS A 288 -4.90 14.25 -21.03
N ASN A 289 -4.24 13.23 -20.48
CA ASN A 289 -2.98 13.37 -19.75
C ASN A 289 -1.78 13.65 -20.68
N GLU A 290 -1.55 14.92 -20.99
CA GLU A 290 -0.45 15.39 -21.84
C GLU A 290 0.88 15.49 -21.06
N TRP A 291 2.00 15.26 -21.76
CA TRP A 291 3.34 15.35 -21.18
C TRP A 291 3.65 16.79 -20.73
N PRO A 292 4.10 17.01 -19.48
CA PRO A 292 4.20 18.35 -18.91
C PRO A 292 5.46 19.14 -19.28
N LEU A 293 6.45 18.53 -19.94
CA LEU A 293 7.74 19.16 -20.32
C LEU A 293 7.94 19.09 -21.85
N PRO A 294 7.13 19.81 -22.65
CA PRO A 294 7.08 19.66 -24.11
C PRO A 294 8.43 19.92 -24.80
N GLU A 295 9.28 20.78 -24.23
CA GLU A 295 10.63 21.08 -24.72
C GLU A 295 11.56 19.86 -24.73
N LEU A 296 11.32 18.88 -23.85
CA LEU A 296 12.11 17.66 -23.74
C LEU A 296 11.70 16.58 -24.76
N VAL A 297 10.60 16.78 -25.47
CA VAL A 297 10.08 15.83 -26.48
C VAL A 297 9.92 16.48 -27.86
N ASP A 298 10.57 17.63 -28.06
CA ASP A 298 10.57 18.34 -29.34
C ASP A 298 11.10 17.46 -30.48
N LYS A 299 10.61 17.72 -31.69
CA LYS A 299 10.97 16.98 -32.91
C LYS A 299 12.47 17.00 -33.20
N LEU A 300 13.21 17.98 -32.70
CA LEU A 300 14.68 18.06 -32.81
C LEU A 300 15.37 16.84 -32.18
N TRP A 301 14.78 16.25 -31.13
CA TRP A 301 15.35 15.14 -30.36
C TRP A 301 14.92 13.75 -30.86
N TRP A 302 14.05 13.68 -31.88
CA TRP A 302 13.50 12.41 -32.34
C TRP A 302 14.58 11.51 -32.97
N LYS A 303 14.64 10.26 -32.50
CA LYS A 303 15.59 9.24 -32.94
C LYS A 303 14.91 8.24 -33.87
N ARG A 304 15.47 8.05 -35.06
CA ARG A 304 14.95 7.06 -36.02
C ARG A 304 15.26 5.62 -35.55
N PRO A 305 14.45 4.64 -35.94
CA PRO A 305 14.75 3.23 -35.69
C PRO A 305 16.11 2.83 -36.30
N LYS A 306 16.88 2.00 -35.59
CA LYS A 306 18.19 1.48 -36.04
C LYS A 306 18.42 0.09 -35.44
N GLY A 307 18.60 -0.93 -36.28
CA GLY A 307 18.66 -2.31 -35.79
C GLY A 307 17.37 -2.66 -35.04
N ASN A 308 17.51 -3.21 -33.82
CA ASN A 308 16.37 -3.55 -32.95
C ASN A 308 15.85 -2.36 -32.14
N PHE A 309 16.56 -1.22 -32.12
CA PHE A 309 16.05 0.00 -31.51
C PHE A 309 14.83 0.51 -32.30
N LYS A 310 13.69 0.58 -31.61
CA LYS A 310 12.37 0.92 -32.20
C LYS A 310 12.22 2.37 -32.66
N GLY A 311 13.19 3.22 -32.34
CA GLY A 311 13.08 4.68 -32.47
C GLY A 311 12.51 5.31 -31.20
N TRP A 312 12.55 6.63 -31.16
CA TRP A 312 11.98 7.43 -30.09
C TRP A 312 11.49 8.75 -30.67
N ALA A 313 10.18 8.94 -30.68
CA ALA A 313 9.52 10.14 -31.21
C ALA A 313 8.16 10.34 -30.51
N PRO A 314 8.16 10.79 -29.23
CA PRO A 314 6.92 11.01 -28.50
C PRO A 314 6.08 12.14 -29.08
N GLY A 315 4.76 11.97 -29.01
CA GLY A 315 3.79 13.01 -29.33
C GLY A 315 2.69 12.54 -30.29
N ALA A 316 1.51 13.12 -30.13
CA ALA A 316 0.28 12.69 -30.84
C ALA A 316 0.35 12.73 -32.37
N GLN A 317 1.29 13.50 -32.96
CA GLN A 317 1.48 13.64 -34.41
C GLN A 317 2.69 12.84 -34.94
N SER A 318 3.25 11.92 -34.14
CA SER A 318 4.42 11.14 -34.52
C SER A 318 4.05 10.01 -35.50
N GLU A 319 4.49 10.14 -36.75
CA GLU A 319 4.37 9.08 -37.76
C GLU A 319 5.14 7.80 -37.36
N LEU A 320 6.24 7.94 -36.61
CA LEU A 320 7.01 6.80 -36.10
C LEU A 320 6.23 6.03 -35.03
N ALA A 321 5.60 6.75 -34.09
CA ALA A 321 4.73 6.15 -33.08
C ALA A 321 3.50 5.49 -33.72
N GLU A 322 2.89 6.12 -34.72
CA GLU A 322 1.76 5.54 -35.45
C GLU A 322 2.16 4.28 -36.22
N ARG A 323 3.33 4.28 -36.86
CA ARG A 323 3.87 3.10 -37.53
C ARG A 323 4.09 1.95 -36.54
N TYR A 324 4.69 2.22 -35.38
CA TYR A 324 4.86 1.21 -34.34
C TYR A 324 3.50 0.67 -33.86
N ARG A 325 2.50 1.54 -33.67
CA ARG A 325 1.15 1.14 -33.23
C ARG A 325 0.51 0.14 -34.19
N LYS A 326 0.77 0.24 -35.49
CA LYS A 326 0.24 -0.69 -36.52
C LYS A 326 1.16 -1.88 -36.78
N TRP A 327 2.33 -1.91 -36.15
CA TRP A 327 3.31 -2.97 -36.33
C TRP A 327 2.99 -4.19 -35.46
N THR A 328 3.18 -5.36 -36.05
CA THR A 328 3.10 -6.67 -35.38
C THR A 328 4.45 -7.38 -35.61
N PRO A 329 5.13 -7.86 -34.55
CA PRO A 329 6.36 -8.61 -34.68
C PRO A 329 6.14 -9.90 -35.47
N THR A 330 7.11 -10.30 -36.29
CA THR A 330 6.99 -11.50 -37.14
C THR A 330 7.03 -12.81 -36.36
N TRP A 331 7.62 -12.78 -35.16
CA TRP A 331 7.72 -13.94 -34.27
C TRP A 331 6.45 -14.18 -33.44
N ILE A 332 5.46 -13.28 -33.47
CA ILE A 332 4.22 -13.52 -32.73
C ILE A 332 3.44 -14.67 -33.39
N PRO A 333 3.00 -15.69 -32.63
CA PRO A 333 2.22 -16.78 -33.21
C PRO A 333 0.81 -16.31 -33.59
N GLN A 334 0.15 -17.06 -34.47
CA GLN A 334 -1.21 -16.75 -34.95
C GLN A 334 -2.22 -16.61 -33.80
N THR A 335 -2.12 -17.49 -32.81
CA THR A 335 -2.87 -17.38 -31.55
C THR A 335 -2.00 -16.61 -30.56
N VAL A 336 -2.29 -15.32 -30.41
CA VAL A 336 -1.53 -14.43 -29.53
C VAL A 336 -1.68 -14.86 -28.06
N PRO A 337 -0.59 -15.21 -27.36
CA PRO A 337 -0.68 -15.60 -25.96
C PRO A 337 -1.04 -14.42 -25.05
N ARG A 338 -1.55 -14.74 -23.86
CA ARG A 338 -1.79 -13.73 -22.81
C ARG A 338 -0.49 -13.00 -22.47
N GLY A 339 -0.57 -11.68 -22.23
CA GLY A 339 0.60 -10.80 -22.04
C GLY A 339 1.11 -10.15 -23.33
N PHE A 340 0.78 -10.73 -24.50
CA PHE A 340 1.23 -10.23 -25.81
C PHE A 340 0.10 -9.56 -26.62
N ALA A 341 -1.07 -9.35 -26.01
CA ALA A 341 -2.26 -8.83 -26.68
C ALA A 341 -2.07 -7.47 -27.37
N ARG A 342 -1.05 -6.68 -26.97
CA ARG A 342 -0.70 -5.43 -27.66
C ARG A 342 -0.09 -5.63 -29.05
N TRP A 343 0.17 -6.84 -29.49
CA TRP A 343 0.62 -7.12 -30.85
C TRP A 343 -0.42 -7.90 -31.67
N ASP A 344 -1.61 -8.17 -31.12
CA ASP A 344 -2.69 -8.82 -31.86
C ASP A 344 -3.22 -7.89 -32.97
N PRO A 345 -3.08 -8.25 -34.26
CA PRO A 345 -3.54 -7.42 -35.36
C PRO A 345 -5.05 -7.19 -35.34
N ARG A 346 -5.83 -8.10 -34.74
CA ARG A 346 -7.30 -8.02 -34.64
C ARG A 346 -7.79 -6.94 -33.67
N ARG A 347 -6.90 -6.36 -32.86
CA ARG A 347 -7.26 -5.30 -31.91
C ARG A 347 -7.84 -4.04 -32.58
N PHE A 348 -7.51 -3.82 -33.86
CA PHE A 348 -8.04 -2.69 -34.64
C PHE A 348 -9.31 -3.05 -35.44
N GLU A 349 -9.59 -4.33 -35.66
CA GLU A 349 -10.78 -4.81 -36.36
C GLU A 349 -12.04 -4.73 -35.48
N GLN A 350 -11.87 -4.64 -34.16
CA GLN A 350 -12.94 -4.63 -33.16
C GLN A 350 -13.60 -3.27 -32.90
N ASN A 351 -13.20 -2.19 -33.58
CA ASN A 351 -13.95 -0.93 -33.51
C ASN A 351 -15.37 -1.03 -34.09
N ASP A 352 -15.73 -2.14 -34.77
CA ASP A 352 -17.10 -2.38 -35.25
C ASP A 352 -17.89 -3.48 -34.51
N ARG A 353 -17.30 -4.37 -33.71
CA ARG A 353 -18.08 -5.35 -32.92
C ARG A 353 -17.42 -5.80 -31.60
N LYS A 354 -18.26 -5.71 -30.57
CA LYS A 354 -18.15 -6.14 -29.16
C LYS A 354 -17.49 -7.51 -28.94
N ASP A 355 -16.84 -7.61 -27.77
CA ASP A 355 -16.46 -8.81 -26.99
C ASP A 355 -15.18 -9.55 -27.40
N LEU A 356 -14.03 -9.24 -26.75
CA LEU A 356 -12.79 -10.04 -26.78
C LEU A 356 -12.58 -10.92 -25.53
N PHE A 357 -13.61 -11.24 -24.74
CA PHE A 357 -13.45 -12.12 -23.56
C PHE A 357 -14.34 -13.37 -23.56
N GLY A 358 -14.98 -13.71 -24.69
CA GLY A 358 -15.90 -14.84 -24.80
C GLY A 358 -15.34 -16.12 -25.48
N HIS A 359 -14.15 -16.08 -26.07
CA HIS A 359 -13.63 -17.18 -26.89
C HIS A 359 -12.21 -17.61 -26.50
N ILE A 360 -12.00 -17.86 -25.20
CA ILE A 360 -11.11 -18.94 -24.76
C ILE A 360 -11.87 -19.68 -23.65
N ARG A 361 -12.84 -20.52 -24.05
CA ARG A 361 -13.28 -21.58 -23.15
C ARG A 361 -12.10 -22.52 -22.96
N SER A 362 -11.77 -22.76 -21.71
CA SER A 362 -10.95 -23.87 -21.24
C SER A 362 -11.23 -25.14 -22.04
N HIS A 363 -10.32 -25.52 -22.93
CA HIS A 363 -10.16 -26.91 -23.30
C HIS A 363 -9.16 -27.52 -22.34
N GLY A 364 -9.66 -28.36 -21.43
CA GLY A 364 -8.90 -29.31 -20.64
C GLY A 364 -8.20 -28.76 -19.41
N ALA A 365 -8.93 -28.62 -18.31
CA ALA A 365 -8.35 -28.95 -17.01
C ALA A 365 -8.04 -30.46 -17.04
N HIS A 366 -6.81 -30.82 -17.39
CA HIS A 366 -6.31 -32.17 -17.10
C HIS A 366 -6.05 -32.24 -15.61
N GLU A 367 -6.74 -33.17 -14.94
CA GLU A 367 -6.44 -33.57 -13.57
C GLU A 367 -4.95 -33.87 -13.40
N PRO A 368 -4.33 -33.55 -12.25
CA PRO A 368 -2.94 -33.87 -12.02
C PRO A 368 -2.73 -35.39 -12.01
N HIS A 369 -2.07 -35.89 -13.05
CA HIS A 369 -1.56 -37.26 -13.10
C HIS A 369 -0.53 -37.47 -11.98
N MET A 370 -0.85 -38.36 -11.04
CA MET A 370 0.15 -38.93 -10.12
C MET A 370 1.23 -39.69 -10.89
N PRO A 371 2.50 -39.70 -10.42
CA PRO A 371 3.54 -40.52 -11.01
C PRO A 371 3.27 -42.03 -10.78
N PRO A 372 3.60 -42.90 -11.75
CA PRO A 372 3.44 -44.35 -11.58
C PRO A 372 4.48 -44.90 -10.59
N GLY A 373 4.00 -45.69 -9.63
CA GLY A 373 4.85 -46.47 -8.73
C GLY A 373 5.61 -47.60 -9.46
N PRO A 374 6.67 -48.17 -8.83
CA PRO A 374 7.57 -49.11 -9.47
C PRO A 374 6.92 -50.50 -9.72
N PRO A 375 7.40 -51.28 -10.70
CA PRO A 375 6.72 -52.48 -11.16
C PRO A 375 7.04 -53.74 -10.33
N GLY A 376 5.97 -54.46 -9.97
CA GLY A 376 5.86 -55.92 -10.11
C GLY A 376 6.36 -56.81 -8.96
N HIS A 377 5.42 -57.46 -8.28
CA HIS A 377 5.52 -58.89 -7.97
C HIS A 377 4.14 -59.56 -8.11
N GLU A 378 4.11 -60.63 -8.90
CA GLU A 378 2.94 -61.45 -9.21
C GLU A 378 2.42 -62.25 -8.00
N GLY A 379 1.11 -62.48 -7.92
CA GLY A 379 0.54 -63.55 -7.09
C GLY A 379 -0.92 -63.37 -6.63
N HIS A 380 -1.85 -63.96 -7.39
CA HIS A 380 -3.26 -64.31 -7.07
C HIS A 380 -4.39 -63.26 -7.27
N PRO A 381 -5.55 -63.67 -7.85
CA PRO A 381 -6.70 -62.80 -8.07
C PRO A 381 -7.60 -62.66 -6.82
N PRO A 382 -8.12 -61.45 -6.51
CA PRO A 382 -9.15 -61.28 -5.47
C PRO A 382 -10.58 -61.55 -6.00
N PRO A 383 -11.54 -61.90 -5.12
CA PRO A 383 -12.92 -62.24 -5.50
C PRO A 383 -13.78 -61.01 -5.86
N PRO A 384 -14.92 -61.19 -6.56
CA PRO A 384 -15.75 -60.08 -7.04
C PRO A 384 -16.50 -59.35 -5.90
N PRO A 385 -16.79 -58.04 -6.05
CA PRO A 385 -17.49 -57.23 -5.06
C PRO A 385 -19.02 -57.49 -5.04
N PRO A 386 -19.71 -57.29 -3.89
CA PRO A 386 -21.16 -57.47 -3.78
C PRO A 386 -21.96 -56.27 -4.32
N PRO A 387 -23.25 -56.45 -4.68
CA PRO A 387 -24.09 -55.41 -5.28
C PRO A 387 -24.58 -54.35 -4.27
N PRO A 388 -24.90 -53.12 -4.75
CA PRO A 388 -25.31 -51.99 -3.89
C PRO A 388 -26.76 -52.09 -3.36
N PRO A 389 -27.07 -51.47 -2.20
CA PRO A 389 -28.41 -51.48 -1.60
C PRO A 389 -29.38 -50.46 -2.23
N PRO A 390 -30.71 -50.65 -2.09
CA PRO A 390 -31.74 -49.81 -2.71
C PRO A 390 -31.99 -48.48 -1.96
N PRO A 391 -32.53 -47.45 -2.65
CA PRO A 391 -32.74 -46.12 -2.08
C PRO A 391 -34.01 -46.02 -1.20
N PRO A 392 -34.06 -45.09 -0.21
CA PRO A 392 -35.21 -44.88 0.67
C PRO A 392 -36.34 -44.03 0.04
N PRO A 393 -37.58 -44.10 0.58
CA PRO A 393 -38.79 -43.55 -0.05
C PRO A 393 -39.03 -42.07 0.29
N GLY A 394 -39.60 -41.31 -0.66
CA GLY A 394 -40.00 -39.90 -0.48
C GLY A 394 -41.46 -39.72 -0.05
N PRO A 395 -41.84 -38.54 0.47
CA PRO A 395 -43.24 -38.11 0.54
C PRO A 395 -43.44 -36.62 0.08
N PRO A 396 -44.64 -36.01 0.12
CA PRO A 396 -45.60 -35.90 -1.00
C PRO A 396 -45.86 -34.43 -1.46
N GLY A 397 -46.58 -34.26 -2.57
CA GLY A 397 -46.55 -33.05 -3.41
C GLY A 397 -47.53 -31.88 -3.19
N HIS A 398 -47.29 -30.88 -4.05
CA HIS A 398 -48.08 -29.76 -4.59
C HIS A 398 -48.70 -28.69 -3.66
N HIS A 399 -48.30 -27.42 -3.88
CA HIS A 399 -49.20 -26.29 -4.22
C HIS A 399 -48.43 -25.08 -4.79
N GLY A 400 -48.80 -24.65 -6.01
CA GLY A 400 -48.77 -23.26 -6.49
C GLY A 400 -47.42 -22.55 -6.73
N ALA A 401 -46.90 -22.61 -7.96
CA ALA A 401 -45.93 -21.62 -8.46
C ALA A 401 -46.68 -20.43 -9.09
N PRO A 402 -46.44 -19.17 -8.68
CA PRO A 402 -46.85 -18.01 -9.45
C PRO A 402 -45.92 -17.81 -10.67
N PRO A 403 -46.41 -17.15 -11.73
CA PRO A 403 -45.73 -17.11 -13.03
C PRO A 403 -44.43 -16.30 -12.98
N HIS A 404 -43.46 -16.72 -13.78
CA HIS A 404 -42.22 -15.99 -14.04
C HIS A 404 -42.49 -14.51 -14.38
N PRO A 405 -41.79 -13.55 -13.73
CA PRO A 405 -41.69 -12.22 -14.29
C PRO A 405 -40.80 -12.26 -15.55
N PRO A 406 -41.09 -11.39 -16.53
CA PRO A 406 -40.50 -11.44 -17.86
C PRO A 406 -39.00 -11.16 -17.80
N HIS A 407 -38.29 -11.70 -18.80
CA HIS A 407 -36.93 -11.33 -19.17
C HIS A 407 -36.71 -9.82 -18.97
N GLY A 408 -35.99 -9.47 -17.91
CA GLY A 408 -35.44 -8.14 -17.67
C GLY A 408 -34.14 -7.96 -18.46
N PRO A 409 -33.80 -6.72 -18.86
CA PRO A 409 -33.18 -6.49 -20.16
C PRO A 409 -31.67 -6.23 -20.08
N HIS A 410 -31.01 -6.49 -21.21
CA HIS A 410 -29.70 -5.98 -21.64
C HIS A 410 -28.44 -6.43 -20.90
N ARG A 411 -27.57 -7.10 -21.68
CA ARG A 411 -26.10 -6.93 -21.69
C ARG A 411 -25.73 -5.56 -21.13
N HIS A 412 -24.92 -5.52 -20.08
CA HIS A 412 -24.27 -4.28 -19.65
C HIS A 412 -23.37 -3.79 -20.79
N ASP A 413 -23.90 -2.89 -21.61
CA ASP A 413 -23.09 -2.00 -22.42
C ASP A 413 -22.20 -1.20 -21.45
N GLU A 414 -20.89 -1.19 -21.69
CA GLU A 414 -19.99 -0.23 -21.06
C GLU A 414 -20.61 1.18 -21.14
N PRO A 415 -20.55 1.99 -20.08
CA PRO A 415 -21.02 3.37 -20.16
C PRO A 415 -20.24 4.07 -21.28
N ARG A 416 -20.92 4.34 -22.41
CA ARG A 416 -20.35 5.09 -23.52
C ARG A 416 -20.12 6.51 -23.05
N CYS A 417 -18.91 6.79 -22.62
CA CYS A 417 -18.42 8.15 -22.50
C CYS A 417 -18.48 8.77 -23.92
N GLY A 418 -18.86 10.04 -24.04
CA GLY A 418 -18.72 10.76 -25.31
C GLY A 418 -17.29 10.63 -25.86
N GLU A 419 -17.06 10.86 -27.15
CA GLU A 419 -15.80 10.59 -27.86
C GLU A 419 -14.55 10.81 -26.97
N LEU A 420 -14.01 9.70 -26.45
CA LEU A 420 -12.73 9.72 -25.76
C LEU A 420 -11.66 10.05 -26.82
N PRO A 421 -10.62 10.82 -26.47
CA PRO A 421 -9.52 11.11 -27.39
C PRO A 421 -8.95 9.82 -28.00
N VAL A 422 -8.58 9.85 -29.28
CA VAL A 422 -7.98 8.73 -30.03
C VAL A 422 -6.53 8.50 -29.57
N ARG A 423 -6.33 8.11 -28.32
CA ARG A 423 -5.04 7.67 -27.81
C ARG A 423 -5.15 6.20 -27.45
N ASP A 424 -4.25 5.39 -27.99
CA ASP A 424 -4.23 3.94 -27.75
C ASP A 424 -4.02 3.67 -26.26
N SER A 425 -4.57 2.56 -25.75
CA SER A 425 -4.36 2.09 -24.39
C SER A 425 -3.09 1.25 -24.25
N ALA A 426 -2.55 0.71 -25.35
CA ALA A 426 -1.32 -0.06 -25.33
C ALA A 426 -0.07 0.80 -25.02
N TYR A 427 0.94 0.17 -24.43
CA TYR A 427 2.28 0.74 -24.33
C TYR A 427 2.93 0.82 -25.72
N ASN A 428 3.66 1.91 -25.96
CA ASN A 428 4.41 2.14 -27.19
C ASN A 428 5.77 2.76 -26.81
N PRO A 429 6.87 2.02 -26.95
CA PRO A 429 8.20 2.48 -26.54
C PRO A 429 8.76 3.59 -27.44
N VAL A 430 8.13 3.88 -28.59
CA VAL A 430 8.47 5.00 -29.47
C VAL A 430 7.77 6.29 -29.01
N ASP A 431 6.61 6.17 -28.36
CA ASP A 431 5.77 7.29 -27.90
C ASP A 431 5.95 7.60 -26.41
N ASP A 432 6.86 6.89 -25.73
CA ASP A 432 7.10 7.06 -24.30
C ASP A 432 8.08 8.20 -24.01
N PRO A 433 7.63 9.33 -23.44
CA PRO A 433 8.50 10.48 -23.18
C PRO A 433 9.54 10.20 -22.08
N LEU A 434 9.30 9.23 -21.19
CA LEU A 434 10.23 8.87 -20.11
C LEU A 434 11.32 7.91 -20.55
N ARG A 435 11.16 7.25 -21.70
CA ARG A 435 12.03 6.14 -22.07
C ARG A 435 13.46 6.62 -22.37
N ILE A 436 14.40 6.13 -21.57
CA ILE A 436 15.84 6.18 -21.83
C ILE A 436 16.33 4.73 -21.87
N THR A 437 17.11 4.38 -22.87
CA THR A 437 17.67 3.03 -23.02
C THR A 437 19.18 3.11 -23.21
N ASN A 438 19.89 2.15 -22.61
CA ASN A 438 21.34 1.99 -22.71
C ASN A 438 21.74 0.77 -23.55
N LEU A 439 20.81 0.19 -24.30
CA LEU A 439 21.08 -0.99 -25.15
C LEU A 439 21.98 -0.65 -26.36
N ASP A 440 22.19 0.64 -26.64
CA ASP A 440 23.18 1.15 -27.59
C ASP A 440 24.59 1.27 -27.00
N GLU A 441 24.74 1.18 -25.69
CA GLU A 441 26.04 1.14 -25.01
C GLU A 441 26.62 -0.28 -25.04
N GLU A 442 27.95 -0.39 -24.90
CA GLU A 442 28.58 -1.70 -24.76
C GLU A 442 28.29 -2.35 -23.40
N ILE A 443 28.40 -3.68 -23.34
CA ILE A 443 28.38 -4.43 -22.07
C ILE A 443 29.56 -3.97 -21.22
N LEU A 444 29.36 -3.86 -19.91
CA LEU A 444 30.39 -3.48 -18.94
C LEU A 444 31.66 -4.32 -19.15
N ASP A 445 32.80 -3.64 -19.30
CA ASP A 445 34.09 -4.27 -19.63
C ASP A 445 34.44 -5.50 -18.79
N PRO A 446 34.24 -5.53 -17.45
CA PRO A 446 34.57 -6.71 -16.65
C PRO A 446 33.75 -7.95 -16.98
N ILE A 447 32.60 -7.80 -17.64
CA ILE A 447 31.63 -8.87 -17.89
C ILE A 447 31.67 -9.33 -19.35
N LYS A 448 32.01 -8.42 -20.25
CA LYS A 448 31.98 -8.59 -21.71
C LYS A 448 32.71 -9.85 -22.17
N ASP A 449 33.92 -10.08 -21.67
CA ASP A 449 34.74 -11.23 -22.07
C ASP A 449 34.15 -12.56 -21.59
N ALA A 450 33.66 -12.61 -20.34
CA ALA A 450 33.05 -13.81 -19.76
C ALA A 450 31.74 -14.24 -20.44
N LEU A 451 30.99 -13.28 -20.99
CA LEU A 451 29.81 -13.60 -21.81
C LEU A 451 30.21 -14.07 -23.22
N GLY A 452 31.31 -13.55 -23.78
CA GLY A 452 31.74 -13.82 -25.15
C GLY A 452 32.48 -15.15 -25.35
N ASP A 453 33.09 -15.72 -24.32
CA ASP A 453 33.88 -16.96 -24.41
C ASP A 453 33.06 -18.24 -24.19
N GLY A 454 31.77 -18.10 -23.83
CA GLY A 454 30.85 -19.22 -23.59
C GLY A 454 30.99 -19.88 -22.21
N SER A 455 31.76 -19.29 -21.28
CA SER A 455 31.92 -19.80 -19.91
C SER A 455 30.66 -19.63 -19.05
N VAL A 456 29.90 -18.56 -19.28
CA VAL A 456 28.65 -18.28 -18.57
C VAL A 456 27.49 -19.00 -19.26
N ARG A 457 27.16 -20.22 -18.84
CA ARG A 457 26.02 -21.00 -19.38
C ARG A 457 24.80 -20.94 -18.46
N ILE A 458 23.77 -20.22 -18.86
CA ILE A 458 22.55 -20.04 -18.07
C ILE A 458 21.45 -20.98 -18.57
N LYS A 459 21.43 -22.21 -18.06
CA LYS A 459 20.36 -23.17 -18.38
C LYS A 459 19.12 -22.96 -17.52
N HIS A 460 19.32 -22.63 -16.25
CA HIS A 460 18.26 -22.42 -15.27
C HIS A 460 18.32 -20.99 -14.71
N VAL A 461 17.17 -20.48 -14.26
CA VAL A 461 17.08 -19.19 -13.56
C VAL A 461 16.28 -19.38 -12.28
N VAL A 462 16.83 -18.93 -11.16
CA VAL A 462 16.18 -18.88 -9.85
C VAL A 462 16.04 -17.43 -9.44
N TYR A 463 14.81 -16.96 -9.26
CA TYR A 463 14.48 -15.60 -8.85
C TYR A 463 14.05 -15.58 -7.39
N ILE A 464 14.85 -15.00 -6.51
CA ILE A 464 14.57 -14.88 -5.08
C ILE A 464 14.09 -13.46 -4.83
N LEU A 465 12.78 -13.33 -4.58
CA LEU A 465 12.17 -12.09 -4.15
C LEU A 465 12.18 -12.06 -2.62
N MET A 466 12.87 -11.06 -2.05
CA MET A 466 13.16 -11.00 -0.62
C MET A 466 12.25 -9.98 0.05
N GLU A 467 11.30 -10.48 0.83
CA GLU A 467 10.31 -9.71 1.58
C GLU A 467 10.94 -8.74 2.59
N SER A 468 10.50 -7.48 2.60
CA SER A 468 10.88 -6.46 3.59
C SER A 468 12.40 -6.36 3.83
N LEU A 469 13.23 -6.65 2.82
CA LEU A 469 14.68 -6.71 2.95
C LEU A 469 15.33 -5.36 2.63
N ARG A 470 15.87 -4.72 3.65
CA ARG A 470 16.63 -3.47 3.51
C ARG A 470 17.99 -3.72 2.88
N SER A 471 18.41 -2.81 2.00
CA SER A 471 19.71 -2.85 1.33
C SER A 471 20.91 -2.89 2.29
N GLU A 472 20.78 -2.27 3.47
CA GLU A 472 21.85 -2.13 4.46
C GLU A 472 22.20 -3.43 5.17
N PHE A 473 21.34 -4.45 5.06
CA PHE A 473 21.58 -5.81 5.55
C PHE A 473 21.95 -6.78 4.43
N PHE A 474 22.34 -6.27 3.25
CA PHE A 474 22.69 -7.10 2.09
C PHE A 474 24.10 -6.84 1.53
N PRO A 475 25.20 -7.12 2.28
CA PRO A 475 25.29 -7.46 3.70
C PRO A 475 25.46 -6.21 4.60
N ILE A 476 25.36 -6.39 5.92
CA ILE A 476 25.76 -5.35 6.88
C ILE A 476 27.29 -5.17 6.86
N GLN A 477 27.76 -3.93 6.98
CA GLN A 477 29.18 -3.59 7.02
C GLN A 477 29.54 -2.79 8.27
N GLN A 478 30.69 -3.11 8.88
CA GLN A 478 31.21 -2.34 10.00
C GLN A 478 31.50 -0.90 9.57
N GLY A 479 31.01 0.08 10.33
CA GLY A 479 31.15 1.50 10.02
C GLY A 479 30.12 2.05 9.04
N SER A 480 29.16 1.24 8.56
CA SER A 480 27.96 1.74 7.90
C SER A 480 27.10 2.55 8.88
N GLU A 481 26.24 3.44 8.37
CA GLU A 481 25.39 4.28 9.23
C GLU A 481 24.48 3.43 10.13
N ILE A 482 23.88 2.35 9.61
CA ILE A 482 23.04 1.46 10.41
C ILE A 482 23.83 0.74 11.52
N HIS A 483 25.07 0.34 11.23
CA HIS A 483 25.98 -0.25 12.22
C HIS A 483 26.30 0.74 13.34
N LYS A 484 26.64 1.98 12.98
CA LYS A 484 26.87 3.06 13.95
C LYS A 484 25.63 3.33 14.79
N SER A 485 24.45 3.45 14.17
CA SER A 485 23.19 3.67 14.88
C SER A 485 22.89 2.57 15.90
N ILE A 486 23.12 1.30 15.55
CA ILE A 486 22.95 0.18 16.48
C ILE A 486 23.89 0.32 17.69
N LEU A 487 25.17 0.64 17.46
CA LEU A 487 26.16 0.78 18.54
C LEU A 487 25.91 2.04 19.39
N ASP A 488 25.50 3.15 18.78
CA ASP A 488 25.25 4.41 19.48
C ASP A 488 24.02 4.33 20.41
N LEU A 489 23.03 3.53 20.03
CA LEU A 489 21.87 3.20 20.87
C LEU A 489 22.20 2.19 21.99
N SER A 490 23.43 1.66 22.01
CA SER A 490 23.89 0.66 22.98
C SER A 490 24.78 1.28 24.07
N PRO A 491 24.69 0.79 25.33
CA PRO A 491 25.64 1.16 26.39
C PRO A 491 27.08 0.92 25.94
N GLU A 492 27.99 1.83 26.29
CA GLU A 492 29.39 1.78 25.84
C GLU A 492 30.06 0.42 26.14
N ASP A 493 29.84 -0.12 27.33
CA ASP A 493 30.41 -1.41 27.77
C ASP A 493 29.91 -2.62 26.95
N ASP A 494 28.72 -2.53 26.33
CA ASP A 494 28.12 -3.61 25.54
C ASP A 494 28.47 -3.52 24.04
N ARG A 495 29.00 -2.38 23.58
CA ARG A 495 29.29 -2.15 22.15
C ARG A 495 30.21 -3.21 21.53
N PRO A 496 31.30 -3.68 22.20
CA PRO A 496 32.16 -4.72 21.63
C PRO A 496 31.39 -6.04 21.41
N VAL A 497 30.48 -6.38 22.32
CA VAL A 497 29.65 -7.59 22.24
C VAL A 497 28.65 -7.50 21.09
N PHE A 498 27.97 -6.35 20.93
CA PHE A 498 27.05 -6.17 19.81
C PHE A 498 27.80 -6.11 18.46
N ASN A 499 28.98 -5.49 18.42
CA ASN A 499 29.82 -5.47 17.22
C ASN A 499 30.24 -6.87 16.79
N GLU A 500 30.62 -7.74 17.72
CA GLU A 500 30.91 -9.15 17.44
C GLU A 500 29.67 -9.89 16.94
N ARG A 501 28.50 -9.71 17.58
CA ARG A 501 27.26 -10.36 17.12
C ARG A 501 26.87 -9.95 15.70
N LEU A 502 27.02 -8.68 15.36
CA LEU A 502 26.74 -8.16 14.01
C LEU A 502 27.68 -8.75 12.94
N ALA A 503 28.92 -9.12 13.31
CA ALA A 503 29.86 -9.78 12.40
C ALA A 503 29.35 -11.13 11.87
N TYR A 504 28.43 -11.77 12.60
CA TYR A 504 27.85 -13.06 12.24
C TYR A 504 26.41 -12.96 11.71
N LEU A 505 25.94 -11.75 11.39
CA LEU A 505 24.54 -11.50 11.01
C LEU A 505 24.21 -11.97 9.57
N THR A 506 25.09 -11.70 8.60
CA THR A 506 24.81 -11.90 7.16
C THR A 506 25.95 -12.58 6.37
N PRO A 507 26.58 -13.66 6.86
CA PRO A 507 27.79 -14.18 6.22
C PRO A 507 27.55 -14.93 4.89
N HIS A 508 26.36 -15.49 4.63
CA HIS A 508 26.05 -16.09 3.31
C HIS A 508 25.82 -14.99 2.26
N ILE A 509 25.17 -13.90 2.65
CA ILE A 509 24.98 -12.72 1.81
C ILE A 509 26.34 -12.08 1.42
N GLU A 510 27.34 -12.09 2.31
CA GLU A 510 28.71 -11.66 1.94
C GLU A 510 29.26 -12.51 0.78
N ARG A 511 29.00 -13.82 0.76
CA ARG A 511 29.41 -14.71 -0.35
C ARG A 511 28.60 -14.47 -1.62
N ILE A 512 27.28 -14.25 -1.48
CA ILE A 512 26.37 -13.96 -2.60
C ILE A 512 26.83 -12.69 -3.33
N THR A 513 27.02 -11.60 -2.59
CA THR A 513 27.34 -10.27 -3.13
C THR A 513 28.82 -10.08 -3.43
N GLY A 514 29.71 -10.78 -2.72
CA GLY A 514 31.15 -10.54 -2.72
C GLY A 514 31.58 -9.32 -1.92
N VAL A 515 30.65 -8.68 -1.20
CA VAL A 515 30.93 -7.55 -0.30
C VAL A 515 31.26 -8.13 1.08
N LYS A 516 32.40 -7.72 1.66
CA LYS A 516 32.77 -8.14 3.02
C LYS A 516 32.16 -7.23 4.06
N GLY A 517 31.71 -7.79 5.18
CA GLY A 517 31.24 -7.02 6.34
C GLY A 517 32.38 -6.23 7.02
N GLY A 518 33.61 -6.74 6.92
CA GLY A 518 34.82 -6.02 7.35
C GLY A 518 34.98 -5.87 8.87
N PHE A 519 34.25 -6.68 9.66
CA PHE A 519 34.19 -6.56 11.11
C PHE A 519 35.52 -6.89 11.81
N LYS A 520 35.90 -6.03 12.75
CA LYS A 520 37.07 -6.14 13.63
C LYS A 520 36.71 -5.84 15.07
N GLY A 521 37.41 -6.50 16.00
CA GLY A 521 37.33 -6.24 17.43
C GLY A 521 38.08 -4.97 17.85
N GLU A 522 38.05 -4.68 19.16
CA GLU A 522 38.74 -3.52 19.75
C GLU A 522 40.28 -3.60 19.62
N ASP A 523 40.81 -4.81 19.52
CA ASP A 523 42.23 -5.09 19.26
C ASP A 523 42.63 -4.85 17.79
N GLY A 524 41.66 -4.53 16.92
CA GLY A 524 41.84 -4.32 15.49
C GLY A 524 41.99 -5.61 14.68
N LEU A 525 41.85 -6.78 15.31
CA LEU A 525 41.89 -8.08 14.64
C LEU A 525 40.50 -8.45 14.08
N PRO A 526 40.44 -9.18 12.95
CA PRO A 526 39.18 -9.72 12.46
C PRO A 526 38.62 -10.75 13.43
N TYR A 527 37.29 -10.83 13.54
CA TYR A 527 36.63 -11.93 14.25
C TYR A 527 36.86 -13.27 13.53
N ALA A 528 36.57 -14.38 14.22
CA ALA A 528 36.68 -15.71 13.63
C ALA A 528 35.73 -15.86 12.43
N ASP A 529 36.11 -16.65 11.45
CA ASP A 529 35.22 -16.96 10.33
C ASP A 529 33.99 -17.76 10.83
N PRO A 530 32.75 -17.40 10.42
CA PRO A 530 31.56 -18.15 10.79
C PRO A 530 31.57 -19.56 10.18
N GLU A 531 30.90 -20.49 10.87
CA GLU A 531 30.50 -21.75 10.25
C GLU A 531 29.40 -21.49 9.22
N LEU A 532 29.58 -22.03 8.01
CA LEU A 532 28.71 -21.76 6.87
C LEU A 532 28.05 -23.05 6.38
N ILE A 533 26.76 -22.94 6.08
CA ILE A 533 25.93 -24.04 5.59
C ILE A 533 26.27 -24.33 4.13
N TRP A 534 26.56 -23.26 3.37
CA TRP A 534 26.83 -23.34 1.94
C TRP A 534 28.32 -23.47 1.65
N ASN A 535 28.69 -24.56 1.00
CA ASN A 535 30.04 -24.82 0.50
C ASN A 535 30.25 -24.18 -0.89
N ASP A 536 30.29 -22.86 -0.94
CA ASP A 536 30.59 -22.11 -2.17
C ASP A 536 32.03 -22.39 -2.65
N THR A 537 32.17 -22.96 -3.84
CA THR A 537 33.47 -23.21 -4.49
C THR A 537 33.82 -22.15 -5.54
N THR A 538 32.97 -21.13 -5.69
CA THR A 538 33.17 -20.05 -6.66
C THR A 538 34.46 -19.27 -6.36
N PRO A 539 35.34 -19.03 -7.35
CA PRO A 539 36.52 -18.18 -7.19
C PRO A 539 36.19 -16.79 -6.63
N ALA A 540 37.12 -16.18 -5.90
CA ALA A 540 36.88 -14.90 -5.22
C ALA A 540 36.59 -13.74 -6.18
N ASP A 541 37.14 -13.79 -7.39
CA ASP A 541 36.92 -12.82 -8.48
C ASP A 541 35.68 -13.11 -9.33
N GLN A 542 34.96 -14.20 -9.05
CA GLN A 542 33.70 -14.58 -9.71
C GLN A 542 32.53 -14.68 -8.73
N GLY A 543 31.30 -14.57 -9.21
CA GLY A 543 30.08 -14.56 -8.40
C GLY A 543 29.03 -13.55 -8.84
N GLY A 544 29.30 -12.73 -9.85
CA GLY A 544 28.31 -11.89 -10.52
C GLY A 544 28.21 -10.44 -10.07
N ILE A 545 27.09 -9.81 -10.40
CA ILE A 545 26.90 -8.36 -10.34
C ILE A 545 26.06 -8.02 -9.12
N ASN A 546 26.58 -7.21 -8.22
CA ASN A 546 25.83 -6.61 -7.13
C ASN A 546 25.56 -5.14 -7.43
N VAL A 547 24.28 -4.74 -7.39
CA VAL A 547 23.84 -3.39 -7.77
C VAL A 547 23.68 -2.53 -6.53
N ILE A 548 24.40 -1.42 -6.49
CA ILE A 548 24.40 -0.47 -5.38
C ILE A 548 23.58 0.75 -5.77
N GLY A 549 22.54 1.03 -4.98
CA GLY A 549 21.69 2.20 -5.16
C GLY A 549 20.30 1.90 -5.75
N ALA A 550 19.88 0.64 -5.80
CA ALA A 550 18.57 0.27 -6.30
C ALA A 550 17.41 0.70 -5.38
N TYR A 551 16.27 1.00 -6.00
CA TYR A 551 15.00 1.32 -5.35
C TYR A 551 13.90 0.33 -5.76
N THR A 552 12.98 0.05 -4.85
CA THR A 552 11.74 -0.62 -5.22
C THR A 552 10.81 0.32 -5.99
N ALA A 553 10.01 -0.21 -6.90
CA ALA A 553 8.92 0.52 -7.54
C ALA A 553 7.63 0.57 -6.70
N ALA A 554 7.53 -0.21 -5.62
CA ALA A 554 6.39 -0.18 -4.70
C ALA A 554 6.75 -0.69 -3.30
N THR A 555 6.29 -0.01 -2.25
CA THR A 555 6.52 -0.45 -0.86
C THR A 555 5.45 -1.43 -0.34
N MET A 556 4.74 -2.08 -1.27
CA MET A 556 3.71 -3.08 -1.02
C MET A 556 4.09 -4.37 -1.77
N SER A 557 4.22 -5.47 -1.02
CA SER A 557 4.75 -6.76 -1.49
C SER A 557 4.14 -7.24 -2.81
N THR A 558 2.81 -7.30 -2.92
CA THR A 558 2.12 -7.79 -4.13
C THR A 558 2.32 -6.89 -5.35
N LYS A 559 2.30 -5.56 -5.17
CA LYS A 559 2.64 -4.62 -6.25
C LYS A 559 4.10 -4.78 -6.69
N SER A 560 5.01 -4.93 -5.73
CA SER A 560 6.42 -5.16 -6.03
C SER A 560 6.65 -6.50 -6.73
N PHE A 561 5.90 -7.54 -6.36
CA PHE A 561 5.90 -8.83 -7.04
C PHE A 561 5.57 -8.68 -8.52
N ALA A 562 4.50 -7.96 -8.87
CA ALA A 562 4.18 -7.68 -10.27
C ALA A 562 5.28 -6.91 -11.01
N VAL A 563 5.87 -5.88 -10.36
CA VAL A 563 6.96 -5.09 -10.94
C VAL A 563 8.15 -5.96 -11.30
N ASN A 564 8.62 -6.78 -10.34
CA ASN A 564 9.81 -7.60 -10.47
C ASN A 564 9.64 -8.68 -11.56
N HIS A 565 8.45 -9.27 -11.69
CA HIS A 565 8.18 -10.31 -12.69
C HIS A 565 7.84 -9.76 -14.08
N CYS A 566 7.39 -8.52 -14.18
CA CYS A 566 6.89 -7.96 -15.43
C CYS A 566 7.72 -6.81 -16.00
N GLY A 567 8.75 -6.33 -15.29
CA GLY A 567 9.54 -5.18 -15.73
C GLY A 567 8.67 -3.93 -15.97
N ALA A 568 7.56 -3.84 -15.24
CA ALA A 568 6.49 -2.87 -15.45
C ALA A 568 6.23 -2.12 -14.16
N TRP A 569 6.12 -0.80 -14.24
CA TRP A 569 5.75 0.05 -13.12
C TRP A 569 4.40 -0.32 -12.49
N ALA A 570 4.32 -0.28 -11.16
CA ALA A 570 3.09 -0.49 -10.39
C ALA A 570 2.05 0.62 -10.65
N MET A 571 0.78 0.28 -10.42
CA MET A 571 -0.33 1.21 -10.54
C MET A 571 -0.54 1.99 -9.23
N PRO A 572 -0.63 3.33 -9.27
CA PRO A 572 -0.84 4.18 -8.09
C PRO A 572 -2.32 4.22 -7.71
N VAL A 573 -2.83 3.07 -7.30
CA VAL A 573 -4.18 2.85 -6.76
C VAL A 573 -4.06 2.02 -5.50
N GLU A 574 -5.05 2.13 -4.63
CA GLU A 574 -5.13 1.29 -3.43
C GLU A 574 -5.23 -0.18 -3.81
N THR A 575 -4.61 -1.03 -3.00
CA THR A 575 -4.62 -2.50 -3.17
C THR A 575 -4.00 -2.99 -4.47
N PHE A 576 -3.91 -4.31 -4.63
CA PHE A 576 -3.33 -4.94 -5.81
C PHE A 576 -4.34 -5.10 -6.95
N ASP A 577 -4.70 -3.98 -7.59
CA ASP A 577 -5.61 -3.96 -8.75
C ASP A 577 -4.94 -4.40 -10.06
N GLU A 578 -3.62 -4.53 -10.08
CA GLU A 578 -2.88 -5.20 -11.15
C GLU A 578 -3.43 -6.62 -11.38
N ALA A 579 -3.83 -7.33 -10.31
CA ALA A 579 -4.50 -8.63 -10.37
C ALA A 579 -5.84 -8.63 -11.12
N ALA A 580 -6.49 -7.47 -11.34
CA ALA A 580 -7.72 -7.36 -12.13
C ALA A 580 -7.46 -7.06 -13.61
N THR A 581 -6.21 -6.81 -13.99
CA THR A 581 -5.82 -6.38 -15.35
C THR A 581 -4.79 -7.34 -15.94
N ASP A 582 -4.42 -7.14 -17.20
CA ASP A 582 -3.23 -7.78 -17.78
C ASP A 582 -2.08 -6.78 -17.73
N SER A 583 -0.89 -7.25 -17.35
CA SER A 583 0.33 -6.43 -17.42
C SER A 583 0.52 -5.89 -18.84
N TYR A 584 0.85 -4.60 -18.95
CA TYR A 584 1.08 -3.95 -20.25
C TYR A 584 2.43 -4.32 -20.86
N GLN A 585 3.31 -4.97 -20.10
CA GLN A 585 4.52 -5.65 -20.57
C GLN A 585 4.38 -7.16 -20.32
N PRO A 586 4.86 -8.02 -21.25
CA PRO A 586 4.98 -9.45 -20.97
C PRO A 586 5.82 -9.70 -19.71
N CYS A 587 5.34 -10.58 -18.85
CA CYS A 587 6.07 -11.00 -17.65
C CYS A 587 7.00 -12.18 -17.96
N MET A 588 8.03 -12.38 -17.14
CA MET A 588 9.07 -13.37 -17.42
C MET A 588 8.51 -14.79 -17.63
N PRO A 589 7.58 -15.31 -16.79
CA PRO A 589 6.99 -16.62 -17.06
C PRO A 589 6.17 -16.66 -18.38
N GLN A 590 5.56 -15.55 -18.82
CA GLN A 590 4.87 -15.47 -20.11
C GLN A 590 5.85 -15.55 -21.28
N ILE A 591 6.99 -14.87 -21.19
CA ILE A 591 8.06 -14.93 -22.20
C ILE A 591 8.63 -16.34 -22.31
N LEU A 592 8.92 -16.99 -21.17
CA LEU A 592 9.44 -18.36 -21.13
C LEU A 592 8.44 -19.38 -21.68
N ASN A 593 7.15 -19.20 -21.40
CA ASN A 593 6.09 -20.03 -21.97
C ASN A 593 6.00 -19.83 -23.49
N LEU A 594 6.08 -18.60 -24.00
CA LEU A 594 6.10 -18.33 -25.44
C LEU A 594 7.25 -19.10 -26.13
N TRP A 595 8.47 -18.99 -25.61
CA TRP A 595 9.63 -19.74 -26.14
C TRP A 595 9.41 -21.26 -26.10
N SER A 596 8.79 -21.76 -25.02
CA SER A 596 8.51 -23.19 -24.86
C SER A 596 7.41 -23.71 -25.79
N ASP A 597 6.43 -22.86 -26.11
CA ASP A 597 5.32 -23.20 -27.00
C ASP A 597 5.72 -23.18 -28.47
N LEU A 598 6.76 -22.41 -28.83
CA LEU A 598 7.34 -22.40 -30.19
C LEU A 598 8.20 -23.65 -30.50
N LYS A 599 8.63 -24.38 -29.46
CA LYS A 599 9.48 -25.58 -29.60
C LYS A 599 8.64 -26.84 -29.85
N ASP A 600 9.10 -27.70 -30.76
CA ASP A 600 8.50 -29.02 -30.98
C ASP A 600 8.64 -29.89 -29.72
N SER A 601 7.55 -30.53 -29.29
CA SER A 601 7.52 -31.31 -28.05
C SER A 601 8.32 -32.61 -28.10
N GLU A 602 8.42 -33.26 -29.25
CA GLU A 602 9.15 -34.53 -29.39
C GLU A 602 10.66 -34.26 -29.44
N ASP A 603 11.08 -33.27 -30.22
CA ASP A 603 12.49 -32.90 -30.37
C ASP A 603 13.05 -32.26 -29.07
N ALA A 604 12.27 -31.40 -28.40
CA ALA A 604 12.71 -30.74 -27.17
C ALA A 604 12.95 -31.71 -25.99
N ALA A 605 12.27 -32.85 -25.96
CA ALA A 605 12.43 -33.86 -24.91
C ALA A 605 13.65 -34.77 -25.15
N ALA A 606 14.02 -34.98 -26.41
CA ALA A 606 15.08 -35.90 -26.84
C ALA A 606 16.46 -35.23 -27.02
N THR A 607 16.52 -33.90 -27.08
CA THR A 607 17.75 -33.14 -27.35
C THR A 607 18.69 -33.00 -26.15
N GLU A 608 20.00 -33.14 -26.41
CA GLU A 608 21.07 -32.82 -25.46
C GLU A 608 21.38 -31.31 -25.40
N ASP A 609 20.96 -30.54 -26.41
CA ASP A 609 21.11 -29.09 -26.40
C ASP A 609 20.05 -28.46 -25.51
N PHE A 610 20.47 -28.02 -24.31
CA PHE A 610 19.56 -27.41 -23.34
C PHE A 610 18.85 -26.16 -23.89
N ARG A 611 19.36 -25.51 -24.94
CA ARG A 611 18.72 -24.34 -25.55
C ARG A 611 17.40 -24.71 -26.23
N GLU A 612 17.28 -25.94 -26.72
CA GLU A 612 16.06 -26.50 -27.32
C GLU A 612 15.10 -27.11 -26.28
N GLN A 613 15.49 -27.16 -25.01
CA GLN A 613 14.62 -27.64 -23.94
C GLN A 613 13.59 -26.58 -23.54
N LYS A 614 12.40 -27.05 -23.12
CA LYS A 614 11.29 -26.19 -22.67
C LYS A 614 11.52 -25.70 -21.25
N TRP A 615 11.05 -24.49 -20.94
CA TRP A 615 11.03 -23.94 -19.59
C TRP A 615 9.81 -24.42 -18.82
N TYR A 616 9.98 -24.63 -17.52
CA TYR A 616 8.89 -25.00 -16.62
C TYR A 616 8.79 -24.02 -15.44
N PRO A 617 8.12 -22.87 -15.61
CA PRO A 617 8.06 -21.83 -14.57
C PRO A 617 7.33 -22.27 -13.29
N ALA A 618 7.91 -21.99 -12.13
CA ALA A 618 7.38 -22.34 -10.82
C ALA A 618 7.42 -21.18 -9.82
N LEU A 619 6.47 -21.16 -8.89
CA LEU A 619 6.39 -20.26 -7.74
C LEU A 619 6.43 -21.07 -6.44
N PHE A 620 7.31 -20.68 -5.53
CA PHE A 620 7.44 -21.25 -4.18
C PHE A 620 7.34 -20.13 -3.14
N GLU A 621 6.33 -20.20 -2.29
CA GLU A 621 6.16 -19.28 -1.17
C GLU A 621 5.50 -20.00 0.00
N SER A 622 5.95 -19.75 1.24
CA SER A 622 5.39 -20.43 2.41
C SER A 622 4.19 -19.66 2.98
N MET A 623 3.58 -18.80 2.19
CA MET A 623 2.57 -17.81 2.58
C MET A 623 1.22 -17.99 1.86
N VAL A 624 0.22 -17.20 2.28
CA VAL A 624 -1.13 -17.20 1.72
C VAL A 624 -1.12 -16.48 0.38
N GLU A 625 -1.22 -17.25 -0.70
CA GLU A 625 -1.27 -16.76 -2.08
C GLU A 625 -2.57 -15.98 -2.34
N SER A 626 -3.65 -16.34 -1.65
CA SER A 626 -4.97 -15.73 -1.87
C SER A 626 -5.14 -14.32 -1.28
N TYR A 627 -4.08 -13.77 -0.68
CA TYR A 627 -4.07 -12.40 -0.19
C TYR A 627 -3.97 -11.42 -1.37
N ASP A 628 -4.80 -10.37 -1.34
CA ASP A 628 -4.85 -9.33 -2.38
C ASP A 628 -5.00 -9.83 -3.83
N ARG A 629 -5.50 -11.05 -4.02
CA ARG A 629 -5.72 -11.70 -5.33
C ARG A 629 -4.42 -12.05 -6.05
N GLN A 630 -3.32 -12.31 -5.34
CA GLN A 630 -2.05 -12.72 -5.96
C GLN A 630 -2.22 -14.01 -6.76
N GLU A 631 -3.00 -14.98 -6.28
CA GLU A 631 -3.30 -16.25 -6.96
C GLU A 631 -3.94 -16.04 -8.34
N ILE A 632 -4.72 -14.97 -8.50
CA ILE A 632 -5.28 -14.59 -9.79
C ILE A 632 -4.16 -14.09 -10.69
N PHE A 633 -3.30 -13.19 -10.20
CA PHE A 633 -2.20 -12.64 -10.98
C PHE A 633 -1.19 -13.71 -11.39
N ASP A 634 -0.82 -14.62 -10.49
CA ASP A 634 0.12 -15.72 -10.71
C ASP A 634 -0.31 -16.62 -11.88
N GLN A 635 -1.61 -16.94 -11.93
CA GLN A 635 -2.20 -17.67 -13.05
C GLN A 635 -2.13 -16.88 -14.37
N LYS A 636 -2.31 -15.56 -14.36
CA LYS A 636 -2.25 -14.72 -15.58
C LYS A 636 -0.84 -14.63 -16.14
N ILE A 637 0.16 -14.51 -15.26
CA ILE A 637 1.55 -14.37 -15.68
C ILE A 637 2.18 -15.71 -16.04
N GLY A 638 1.54 -16.83 -15.72
CA GLY A 638 1.79 -18.12 -16.37
C GLY A 638 2.75 -19.04 -15.61
N PHE A 639 2.76 -18.99 -14.28
CA PHE A 639 3.37 -20.05 -13.49
C PHE A 639 2.66 -21.39 -13.76
N LYS A 640 3.43 -22.47 -13.93
CA LYS A 640 2.92 -23.82 -14.22
C LYS A 640 2.90 -24.69 -12.98
N HIS A 641 3.85 -24.48 -12.06
CA HIS A 641 3.92 -25.16 -10.78
C HIS A 641 3.84 -24.12 -9.65
N VAL A 642 2.92 -24.29 -8.71
CA VAL A 642 2.73 -23.35 -7.59
C VAL A 642 2.68 -24.14 -6.30
N MET A 643 3.61 -23.83 -5.39
CA MET A 643 3.71 -24.40 -4.06
C MET A 643 3.60 -23.27 -3.03
N THR A 644 2.40 -23.14 -2.46
CA THR A 644 2.03 -22.08 -1.51
C THR A 644 1.62 -22.67 -0.16
N ARG A 645 1.36 -21.84 0.86
CA ARG A 645 0.85 -22.34 2.15
C ARG A 645 -0.43 -23.16 1.97
N GLU A 646 -1.36 -22.67 1.15
CA GLU A 646 -2.61 -23.38 0.87
C GLU A 646 -2.38 -24.73 0.18
N HIS A 647 -1.30 -24.88 -0.59
CA HIS A 647 -0.93 -26.17 -1.16
C HIS A 647 -0.35 -27.10 -0.08
N LEU A 648 0.60 -26.61 0.71
CA LEU A 648 1.21 -27.36 1.82
C LEU A 648 0.15 -27.88 2.80
N GLU A 649 -0.83 -27.04 3.18
CA GLU A 649 -1.91 -27.41 4.10
C GLU A 649 -2.87 -28.48 3.53
N ARG A 650 -2.80 -28.80 2.22
CA ARG A 650 -3.60 -29.84 1.56
C ARG A 650 -2.83 -31.14 1.33
N LEU A 651 -1.54 -31.17 1.60
CA LEU A 651 -0.73 -32.38 1.40
C LEU A 651 -1.15 -33.50 2.38
N PRO A 652 -1.10 -34.78 1.98
CA PRO A 652 -1.50 -35.88 2.84
C PRO A 652 -0.66 -36.03 4.13
N ASP A 653 0.59 -35.57 4.09
CA ASP A 653 1.56 -35.59 5.19
C ASP A 653 1.62 -34.27 5.97
N PHE A 654 0.68 -33.35 5.72
CA PHE A 654 0.56 -32.13 6.49
C PHE A 654 0.10 -32.43 7.92
N ASP A 655 0.97 -32.12 8.89
CA ASP A 655 0.66 -32.18 10.31
C ASP A 655 0.91 -30.83 10.96
N LYS A 656 -0.16 -30.12 11.30
CA LYS A 656 -0.08 -28.81 11.95
C LYS A 656 0.72 -28.82 13.27
N SER A 657 0.89 -29.99 13.91
CA SER A 657 1.69 -30.13 15.14
C SER A 657 3.19 -30.27 14.89
N ASP A 658 3.61 -30.55 13.66
CA ASP A 658 5.03 -30.60 13.28
C ASP A 658 5.65 -29.18 13.40
N PRO A 659 6.75 -29.01 14.16
CA PRO A 659 7.41 -27.72 14.33
C PRO A 659 7.79 -27.01 13.03
N LYS A 660 7.99 -27.74 11.91
CA LYS A 660 8.28 -27.10 10.63
C LYS A 660 7.11 -26.26 10.12
N TYR A 661 5.86 -26.66 10.39
CA TYR A 661 4.65 -25.92 10.02
C TYR A 661 4.24 -24.89 11.08
N GLN A 662 5.19 -24.46 11.93
CA GLN A 662 4.98 -23.32 12.81
C GLN A 662 4.78 -22.04 12.01
N LYS A 663 3.70 -21.32 12.31
CA LYS A 663 3.45 -19.99 11.72
C LYS A 663 4.38 -18.95 12.34
N VAL A 664 5.19 -18.31 11.50
CA VAL A 664 6.10 -17.23 11.90
C VAL A 664 5.44 -15.86 11.80
N ASN A 665 4.45 -15.71 10.93
CA ASN A 665 3.62 -14.51 10.83
C ASN A 665 2.15 -14.90 10.53
N TYR A 666 1.30 -13.91 10.24
CA TYR A 666 -0.12 -14.17 9.93
C TYR A 666 -0.34 -14.69 8.50
N PHE A 667 0.67 -14.61 7.63
CA PHE A 667 0.65 -15.09 6.26
C PHE A 667 1.23 -16.50 6.11
N GLY A 668 2.31 -16.88 6.78
CA GLY A 668 3.07 -18.07 6.40
C GLY A 668 3.82 -18.84 7.48
N PHE A 669 4.35 -19.98 7.04
CA PHE A 669 5.35 -20.78 7.74
C PHE A 669 6.75 -20.24 7.42
N ALA A 670 7.76 -20.68 8.17
CA ALA A 670 9.15 -20.44 7.78
C ALA A 670 9.46 -21.13 6.43
N GLU A 671 10.35 -20.54 5.64
CA GLU A 671 10.62 -20.91 4.25
C GLU A 671 11.14 -22.35 4.10
N GLN A 672 11.84 -22.86 5.11
CA GLN A 672 12.45 -24.20 5.10
C GLN A 672 11.45 -25.34 4.87
N VAL A 673 10.15 -25.15 5.13
CA VAL A 673 9.11 -26.14 4.79
C VAL A 673 9.07 -26.45 3.29
N LEU A 674 9.53 -25.52 2.45
CA LEU A 674 9.54 -25.65 1.00
C LEU A 674 10.73 -26.47 0.49
N LYS A 675 11.79 -26.64 1.29
CA LYS A 675 13.03 -27.32 0.88
C LYS A 675 12.82 -28.68 0.20
N PRO A 676 12.04 -29.64 0.75
CA PRO A 676 11.79 -30.90 0.07
C PRO A 676 11.05 -30.72 -1.26
N HIS A 677 10.07 -29.81 -1.32
CA HIS A 677 9.29 -29.55 -2.53
C HIS A 677 10.10 -28.88 -3.63
N ILE A 678 11.00 -27.96 -3.26
CA ILE A 678 11.97 -27.35 -4.18
C ILE A 678 12.90 -28.43 -4.74
N LYS A 679 13.43 -29.31 -3.87
CA LYS A 679 14.29 -30.42 -4.30
C LYS A 679 13.58 -31.35 -5.28
N ASP A 680 12.34 -31.73 -4.99
CA ASP A 680 11.54 -32.61 -5.84
C ASP A 680 11.22 -31.96 -7.18
N TYR A 681 10.87 -30.67 -7.18
CA TYR A 681 10.67 -29.90 -8.40
C TYR A 681 11.93 -29.81 -9.25
N ILE A 682 13.09 -29.47 -8.66
CA ILE A 682 14.37 -29.43 -9.39
C ILE A 682 14.68 -30.80 -9.99
N THR A 683 14.67 -31.84 -9.17
CA THR A 683 15.05 -33.21 -9.59
C THR A 683 14.12 -33.72 -10.70
N SER A 684 12.81 -33.52 -10.55
CA SER A 684 11.83 -33.98 -11.54
C SER A 684 11.84 -33.18 -12.84
N THR A 685 12.14 -31.87 -12.78
CA THR A 685 12.24 -31.01 -13.96
C THR A 685 13.50 -31.34 -14.76
N VAL A 686 14.64 -31.50 -14.08
CA VAL A 686 15.90 -31.91 -14.71
C VAL A 686 15.78 -33.30 -15.34
N ALA A 687 15.16 -34.26 -14.65
CA ALA A 687 14.94 -35.62 -15.18
C ALA A 687 14.06 -35.66 -16.44
N LYS A 688 13.29 -34.61 -16.71
CA LYS A 688 12.44 -34.45 -17.91
C LYS A 688 13.12 -33.63 -19.01
N ASN A 689 14.41 -33.32 -18.90
CA ASN A 689 15.12 -32.43 -19.82
C ASN A 689 14.40 -31.08 -19.98
N GLN A 690 13.99 -30.47 -18.86
CA GLN A 690 13.36 -29.16 -18.86
C GLN A 690 14.25 -28.13 -18.14
N ARG A 691 14.15 -26.89 -18.59
CA ARG A 691 14.77 -25.72 -17.97
C ARG A 691 13.90 -25.21 -16.83
N ILE A 692 14.54 -24.60 -15.83
CA ILE A 692 13.89 -24.15 -14.61
C ILE A 692 13.80 -22.64 -14.65
N TRP A 693 12.60 -22.12 -14.45
CA TRP A 693 12.40 -20.80 -13.87
C TRP A 693 11.73 -21.01 -12.52
N MET A 694 12.41 -20.66 -11.43
CA MET A 694 11.86 -20.79 -10.09
C MET A 694 11.82 -19.43 -9.41
N THR A 695 10.62 -18.91 -9.15
CA THR A 695 10.44 -17.77 -8.24
C THR A 695 10.29 -18.30 -6.83
N HIS A 696 11.09 -17.79 -5.89
CA HIS A 696 10.88 -17.99 -4.46
C HIS A 696 10.61 -16.64 -3.78
N PHE A 697 9.44 -16.48 -3.16
CA PHE A 697 9.10 -15.29 -2.37
C PHE A 697 9.23 -15.61 -0.87
N THR A 698 10.17 -14.97 -0.20
CA THR A 698 10.39 -15.16 1.26
C THR A 698 9.32 -14.43 2.07
N SER A 699 9.18 -14.73 3.37
CA SER A 699 8.18 -14.07 4.23
C SER A 699 8.57 -13.87 5.70
N THR A 700 9.64 -14.52 6.20
CA THR A 700 9.99 -14.49 7.64
C THR A 700 10.38 -13.09 8.14
N THR A 701 10.94 -12.25 7.26
CA THR A 701 11.26 -10.84 7.49
C THR A 701 10.04 -9.91 7.51
N HIS A 702 8.84 -10.43 7.28
CA HIS A 702 7.59 -9.68 7.42
C HIS A 702 7.19 -9.53 8.90
N HIS A 703 6.44 -8.46 9.21
CA HIS A 703 5.86 -8.27 10.54
C HIS A 703 5.06 -9.52 10.99
N ALA A 704 5.20 -10.01 12.22
CA ALA A 704 5.81 -9.39 13.40
C ALA A 704 7.26 -9.81 13.70
N TRP A 705 8.02 -10.19 12.66
CA TRP A 705 9.43 -10.58 12.74
C TRP A 705 9.69 -11.69 13.75
N LYS A 706 8.89 -12.75 13.70
CA LYS A 706 9.17 -13.93 14.52
C LYS A 706 9.99 -14.91 13.71
N THR A 707 10.90 -15.56 14.39
CA THR A 707 11.53 -16.79 13.92
C THR A 707 10.78 -18.00 14.48
N PRO A 708 10.99 -19.21 13.93
CA PRO A 708 10.52 -20.44 14.56
C PRO A 708 11.05 -20.62 15.99
N ASP A 709 10.32 -21.36 16.84
CA ASP A 709 10.65 -21.53 18.27
C ASP A 709 11.95 -22.32 18.48
N TRP A 710 12.32 -23.16 17.52
CA TRP A 710 13.58 -23.91 17.53
C TRP A 710 14.79 -23.07 17.12
N PHE A 711 14.59 -21.88 16.55
CA PHE A 711 15.68 -20.98 16.17
C PHE A 711 16.12 -20.16 17.36
N ASN A 712 17.34 -20.38 17.84
CA ASN A 712 17.92 -19.61 18.94
C ASN A 712 18.07 -18.15 18.53
N THR A 713 17.39 -17.24 19.20
CA THR A 713 17.52 -15.79 18.97
C THR A 713 18.71 -15.21 19.72
N THR A 714 19.19 -14.05 19.27
CA THR A 714 20.31 -13.31 19.87
C THR A 714 19.96 -11.83 19.92
N ASP A 715 20.41 -11.15 20.97
CA ASP A 715 20.20 -9.71 21.10
C ASP A 715 21.32 -8.94 20.39
N TYR A 716 20.97 -8.19 19.36
CA TYR A 716 21.88 -7.29 18.64
C TYR A 716 21.83 -5.86 19.17
N MET A 717 20.93 -5.60 20.12
CA MET A 717 20.70 -4.32 20.76
C MET A 717 20.27 -4.54 22.22
N PRO A 718 20.34 -3.52 23.08
CA PRO A 718 19.92 -3.63 24.47
C PRO A 718 18.47 -4.07 24.58
N THR A 719 18.22 -5.08 25.43
CA THR A 719 16.88 -5.59 25.73
C THR A 719 16.54 -5.35 27.20
N GLY A 720 15.26 -5.10 27.50
CA GLY A 720 14.78 -4.85 28.85
C GLY A 720 13.65 -3.83 28.93
N PHE A 721 13.19 -3.53 30.14
CA PHE A 721 12.09 -2.58 30.36
C PHE A 721 12.42 -1.17 29.85
N LEU A 722 13.66 -0.72 30.05
CA LEU A 722 14.12 0.61 29.61
C LEU A 722 14.38 0.68 28.09
N SER A 723 14.53 -0.47 27.42
CA SER A 723 14.86 -0.58 25.99
C SER A 723 13.72 -1.21 25.18
N MET A 724 12.48 -1.12 25.66
CA MET A 724 11.31 -1.69 24.98
C MET A 724 11.10 -1.13 23.58
N GLY A 725 11.61 0.07 23.28
CA GLY A 725 11.57 0.69 21.96
C GLY A 725 12.27 -0.14 20.87
N HIS A 726 13.39 -0.79 21.20
CA HIS A 726 14.23 -1.53 20.23
C HIS A 726 13.77 -2.96 19.95
N ARG A 727 12.70 -3.40 20.62
CA ARG A 727 12.26 -4.80 20.57
C ARG A 727 11.93 -5.26 19.15
N TYR A 728 11.32 -4.42 18.33
CA TYR A 728 10.89 -4.80 16.99
C TYR A 728 12.03 -4.83 16.00
N PHE A 729 12.92 -3.84 16.06
CA PHE A 729 14.11 -3.85 15.22
C PHE A 729 15.08 -4.98 15.58
N ASN A 730 15.30 -5.28 16.87
CA ASN A 730 16.09 -6.45 17.28
C ASN A 730 15.49 -7.78 16.80
N ARG A 731 14.16 -7.89 16.76
CA ARG A 731 13.48 -9.06 16.18
C ARG A 731 13.69 -9.14 14.67
N TYR A 732 13.60 -8.02 13.97
CA TYR A 732 13.91 -7.95 12.54
C TYR A 732 15.34 -8.43 12.26
N LEU A 733 16.34 -7.99 13.02
CA LEU A 733 17.73 -8.48 12.90
C LEU A 733 17.84 -10.01 13.08
N ASN A 734 17.05 -10.62 13.96
CA ASN A 734 16.99 -12.08 14.06
C ASN A 734 16.37 -12.73 12.82
N THR A 735 15.35 -12.11 12.21
CA THR A 735 14.81 -12.59 10.94
C THR A 735 15.76 -12.40 9.77
N ILE A 736 16.63 -11.38 9.80
CA ILE A 736 17.74 -11.22 8.84
C ILE A 736 18.73 -12.38 8.98
N ARG A 737 19.16 -12.74 10.20
CA ARG A 737 20.05 -13.91 10.39
C ARG A 737 19.39 -15.20 9.93
N PHE A 738 18.10 -15.37 10.19
CA PHE A 738 17.34 -16.52 9.72
C PHE A 738 17.29 -16.56 8.18
N HIS A 739 17.00 -15.42 7.55
CA HIS A 739 16.96 -15.27 6.10
C HIS A 739 18.31 -15.58 5.47
N ASP A 740 19.42 -15.06 6.02
CA ASP A 740 20.78 -15.37 5.55
C ASP A 740 21.09 -16.88 5.59
N ALA A 741 20.74 -17.55 6.69
CA ALA A 741 20.90 -19.00 6.80
C ALA A 741 20.05 -19.76 5.76
N TRP A 742 18.81 -19.33 5.53
CA TRP A 742 17.95 -19.90 4.50
C TRP A 742 18.50 -19.69 3.09
N MET A 743 19.07 -18.53 2.79
CA MET A 743 19.78 -18.29 1.52
C MET A 743 20.95 -19.27 1.37
N GLY A 744 21.73 -19.50 2.43
CA GLY A 744 22.76 -20.52 2.46
C GLY A 744 22.24 -21.93 2.15
N GLU A 745 21.14 -22.34 2.80
CA GLU A 745 20.51 -23.64 2.54
C GLU A 745 19.99 -23.80 1.11
N LEU A 746 19.40 -22.74 0.55
CA LEU A 746 18.88 -22.76 -0.81
C LEU A 746 20.02 -22.84 -1.83
N MET A 747 21.09 -22.08 -1.64
CA MET A 747 22.28 -22.17 -2.49
C MET A 747 22.94 -23.55 -2.38
N GLN A 748 23.05 -24.11 -1.17
CA GLN A 748 23.55 -25.48 -0.98
C GLN A 748 22.65 -26.51 -1.67
N LEU A 749 21.32 -26.31 -1.69
CA LEU A 749 20.42 -27.21 -2.41
C LEU A 749 20.68 -27.21 -3.93
N LEU A 750 21.07 -26.07 -4.52
CA LEU A 750 21.47 -26.01 -5.93
C LEU A 750 22.77 -26.77 -6.20
N GLU A 751 23.72 -26.74 -5.25
CA GLU A 751 24.95 -27.54 -5.30
C GLU A 751 24.65 -29.03 -5.20
N ASP A 752 23.83 -29.43 -4.21
CA ASP A 752 23.46 -30.82 -3.93
C ASP A 752 22.67 -31.46 -5.09
N THR A 753 21.92 -30.65 -5.83
CA THR A 753 21.17 -31.09 -7.02
C THR A 753 21.98 -30.99 -8.31
N GLY A 754 23.21 -30.47 -8.25
CA GLY A 754 24.16 -30.43 -9.36
C GLY A 754 23.87 -29.36 -10.42
N ILE A 755 22.96 -28.42 -10.17
CA ILE A 755 22.58 -27.38 -11.15
C ILE A 755 23.22 -26.01 -10.89
N ALA A 756 23.95 -25.84 -9.78
CA ALA A 756 24.54 -24.55 -9.38
C ALA A 756 25.39 -23.89 -10.48
N ASN A 757 26.24 -24.67 -11.16
CA ASN A 757 27.15 -24.17 -12.21
C ASN A 757 26.47 -23.73 -13.51
N GLU A 758 25.19 -24.03 -13.70
CA GLU A 758 24.38 -23.68 -14.88
C GLU A 758 23.13 -22.85 -14.53
N THR A 759 23.09 -22.29 -13.31
CA THR A 759 21.95 -21.52 -12.79
C THR A 759 22.33 -20.06 -12.55
N LEU A 760 21.57 -19.14 -13.16
CA LEU A 760 21.57 -17.74 -12.74
C LEU A 760 20.63 -17.58 -11.55
N VAL A 761 21.16 -17.14 -10.41
CA VAL A 761 20.36 -16.78 -9.23
C VAL A 761 20.24 -15.26 -9.14
N VAL A 762 19.02 -14.76 -9.20
CA VAL A 762 18.71 -13.33 -9.12
C VAL A 762 18.10 -13.04 -7.76
N PHE A 763 18.72 -12.16 -6.99
CA PHE A 763 18.21 -11.68 -5.72
C PHE A 763 17.67 -10.27 -5.91
N ALA A 764 16.43 -10.02 -5.50
CA ALA A 764 15.85 -8.68 -5.48
C ALA A 764 15.01 -8.49 -4.21
N GLY A 765 15.19 -7.36 -3.52
CA GLY A 765 14.27 -6.98 -2.46
C GLY A 765 12.93 -6.51 -3.04
N ASP A 766 11.83 -6.90 -2.43
CA ASP A 766 10.51 -6.39 -2.83
C ASP A 766 10.32 -4.94 -2.35
N HIS A 767 10.68 -4.65 -1.12
CA HIS A 767 10.78 -3.33 -0.48
C HIS A 767 11.61 -3.43 0.80
N GLY A 768 11.95 -2.29 1.39
CA GLY A 768 12.64 -2.25 2.70
C GLY A 768 11.66 -2.18 3.88
N MET A 769 12.13 -1.69 5.03
CA MET A 769 11.34 -1.62 6.26
C MET A 769 11.84 -0.53 7.22
N ALA A 770 11.00 0.47 7.53
CA ALA A 770 11.27 1.54 8.49
C ALA A 770 10.86 1.14 9.92
N PHE A 771 11.68 1.51 10.90
CA PHE A 771 11.47 1.24 12.32
C PHE A 771 11.55 2.54 13.13
N HIS A 772 11.36 2.44 14.46
CA HIS A 772 11.42 3.61 15.34
C HIS A 772 12.84 4.16 15.53
N GLU A 773 13.86 3.39 15.17
CA GLU A 773 15.27 3.78 15.19
C GLU A 773 15.60 4.81 14.12
N ASP A 774 14.93 4.76 12.97
CA ASP A 774 15.18 5.65 11.83
C ASP A 774 14.00 6.56 11.47
N ASP A 775 12.75 6.23 11.85
CA ASP A 775 11.59 7.07 11.57
C ASP A 775 10.57 7.11 12.73
N GLY A 776 9.76 8.17 12.79
CA GLY A 776 8.68 8.27 13.77
C GLY A 776 7.57 7.23 13.57
N GLN A 777 7.55 6.56 12.41
CA GLN A 777 6.55 5.59 12.00
C GLN A 777 7.18 4.23 11.65
N GLU A 778 6.62 3.15 12.19
CA GLU A 778 7.00 1.77 11.83
C GLU A 778 6.17 1.28 10.62
N GLY A 779 6.82 0.58 9.70
CA GLY A 779 6.16 -0.10 8.57
C GLY A 779 6.18 0.70 7.27
N THR A 780 5.61 0.10 6.22
CA THR A 780 5.52 0.71 4.88
C THR A 780 4.20 1.46 4.65
N TYR A 781 3.14 1.15 5.40
CA TYR A 781 1.82 1.76 5.22
C TYR A 781 1.86 3.26 5.53
N GLY A 782 1.60 4.09 4.54
CA GLY A 782 1.63 5.53 4.67
C GLY A 782 3.02 6.06 5.06
N ASN A 783 4.08 5.27 4.86
CA ASN A 783 5.44 5.64 5.24
C ASN A 783 6.35 5.65 4.02
N SER A 784 6.80 6.85 3.65
CA SER A 784 7.69 7.12 2.51
C SER A 784 9.17 7.15 2.85
N HIS A 785 9.58 6.77 4.06
CA HIS A 785 10.98 6.81 4.49
C HIS A 785 11.89 5.99 3.57
N ILE A 786 13.12 6.45 3.34
CA ILE A 786 14.12 5.84 2.45
C ILE A 786 14.41 4.37 2.80
N SER A 787 14.32 3.99 4.08
CA SER A 787 14.47 2.61 4.54
C SER A 787 13.42 1.66 3.97
N ASN A 788 12.25 2.16 3.53
CA ASN A 788 11.23 1.36 2.84
C ASN A 788 11.51 1.24 1.33
N LEU A 789 12.35 2.12 0.77
CA LEU A 789 12.53 2.28 -0.67
C LEU A 789 13.78 1.59 -1.20
N ARG A 790 14.90 1.63 -0.46
CA ARG A 790 16.18 1.03 -0.89
C ARG A 790 16.14 -0.48 -0.73
N VAL A 791 16.46 -1.19 -1.81
CA VAL A 791 16.46 -2.66 -1.87
C VAL A 791 17.72 -3.17 -2.56
N PRO A 792 18.19 -4.38 -2.23
CA PRO A 792 19.29 -5.01 -2.97
C PRO A 792 18.81 -5.57 -4.32
N ILE A 793 19.72 -5.58 -5.30
CA ILE A 793 19.60 -6.36 -6.55
C ILE A 793 20.95 -7.03 -6.83
N THR A 794 20.97 -8.35 -7.03
CA THR A 794 22.19 -9.10 -7.36
C THR A 794 21.90 -10.16 -8.42
N PHE A 795 22.73 -10.23 -9.45
CA PHE A 795 22.73 -11.29 -10.47
C PHE A 795 23.93 -12.20 -10.23
N ARG A 796 23.70 -13.39 -9.68
CA ARG A 796 24.75 -14.34 -9.32
C ARG A 796 24.82 -15.50 -10.29
N HIS A 797 26.01 -15.76 -10.81
CA HIS A 797 26.36 -16.99 -11.53
C HIS A 797 27.83 -17.31 -11.21
N PRO A 798 28.21 -18.58 -10.96
CA PRO A 798 29.57 -18.93 -10.55
C PRO A 798 30.65 -18.46 -11.53
N HIS A 799 30.35 -18.42 -12.83
CA HIS A 799 31.29 -17.99 -13.87
C HIS A 799 31.20 -16.50 -14.25
N LEU A 800 30.30 -15.72 -13.64
CA LEU A 800 30.25 -14.28 -13.90
C LEU A 800 31.30 -13.55 -13.02
N PRO A 801 32.11 -12.64 -13.58
CA PRO A 801 33.04 -11.82 -12.80
C PRO A 801 32.31 -11.00 -11.72
N ARG A 802 32.95 -10.82 -10.56
CA ARG A 802 32.39 -10.00 -9.48
C ARG A 802 32.44 -8.52 -9.82
N VAL A 803 31.28 -7.88 -9.82
CA VAL A 803 31.16 -6.44 -10.10
C VAL A 803 30.28 -5.77 -9.05
N GLN A 804 30.80 -4.74 -8.40
CA GLN A 804 30.02 -3.84 -7.54
C GLN A 804 29.58 -2.63 -8.37
N TYR A 805 28.36 -2.68 -8.88
CA TYR A 805 27.88 -1.74 -9.88
C TYR A 805 26.99 -0.66 -9.27
N HIS A 806 27.46 0.59 -9.27
CA HIS A 806 26.70 1.73 -8.76
C HIS A 806 25.71 2.24 -9.82
N ALA A 807 24.42 2.04 -9.57
CA ALA A 807 23.34 2.55 -10.39
C ALA A 807 22.11 2.87 -9.55
N ASN A 808 21.64 4.12 -9.63
CA ASN A 808 20.37 4.54 -9.06
C ASN A 808 19.22 4.06 -9.95
N ALA A 809 18.98 2.75 -9.99
CA ALA A 809 17.97 2.10 -10.80
C ALA A 809 16.74 1.70 -9.97
N THR A 810 15.67 1.27 -10.63
CA THR A 810 14.54 0.60 -9.97
C THR A 810 14.44 -0.87 -10.34
N THR A 811 13.72 -1.65 -9.54
CA THR A 811 13.48 -3.09 -9.74
C THR A 811 12.84 -3.46 -11.09
N ILE A 812 12.26 -2.52 -11.85
CA ILE A 812 11.84 -2.78 -13.25
C ILE A 812 13.01 -3.15 -14.17
N SER A 813 14.24 -2.80 -13.77
CA SER A 813 15.47 -3.06 -14.53
C SER A 813 15.89 -4.52 -14.44
N THR A 814 15.33 -5.29 -13.50
CA THR A 814 15.73 -6.69 -13.29
C THR A 814 15.39 -7.57 -14.50
N LEU A 815 14.15 -7.50 -15.00
CA LEU A 815 13.72 -8.30 -16.16
C LEU A 815 14.55 -8.02 -17.42
N PRO A 816 14.69 -6.76 -17.92
CA PRO A 816 15.51 -6.51 -19.11
C PRO A 816 16.97 -6.90 -18.91
N THR A 817 17.51 -6.84 -17.70
CA THR A 817 18.86 -7.35 -17.39
C THR A 817 18.96 -8.87 -17.55
N ILE A 818 17.95 -9.63 -17.09
CA ILE A 818 17.90 -11.09 -17.30
C ILE A 818 17.85 -11.42 -18.80
N LEU A 819 17.03 -10.71 -19.58
CA LEU A 819 16.99 -10.90 -21.04
C LEU A 819 18.34 -10.60 -21.69
N ASP A 820 18.97 -9.47 -21.33
CA ASP A 820 20.29 -9.07 -21.86
C ASP A 820 21.38 -10.10 -21.50
N LEU A 821 21.33 -10.68 -20.28
CA LEU A 821 22.21 -11.78 -19.86
C LEU A 821 22.00 -13.03 -20.73
N LEU A 822 20.75 -13.45 -20.95
CA LEU A 822 20.44 -14.63 -21.75
C LEU A 822 20.83 -14.47 -23.23
N ILE A 823 20.63 -13.27 -23.79
CA ILE A 823 21.04 -12.93 -25.17
C ILE A 823 22.55 -13.07 -25.33
N HIS A 824 23.33 -12.49 -24.42
CA HIS A 824 24.78 -12.38 -24.60
C HIS A 824 25.60 -13.54 -24.03
N SER A 825 25.00 -14.42 -23.24
CA SER A 825 25.65 -15.64 -22.74
C SER A 825 25.59 -16.84 -23.70
N GLY A 826 24.92 -16.71 -24.84
CA GLY A 826 24.67 -17.85 -25.75
C GLY A 826 23.74 -18.91 -25.16
N SER A 827 22.91 -18.53 -24.17
CA SER A 827 22.04 -19.43 -23.40
C SER A 827 20.66 -19.66 -24.03
N LEU A 828 20.44 -19.11 -25.22
CA LEU A 828 19.23 -19.21 -26.02
C LEU A 828 19.58 -19.77 -27.40
N ASN A 829 18.62 -20.42 -28.06
CA ASN A 829 18.76 -20.78 -29.48
C ASN A 829 18.54 -19.52 -30.34
N ASP A 830 18.72 -19.62 -31.66
CA ASP A 830 18.66 -18.46 -32.56
C ASP A 830 17.29 -17.77 -32.56
N GLU A 831 16.19 -18.54 -32.49
CA GLU A 831 14.82 -18.02 -32.47
C GLU A 831 14.51 -17.29 -31.15
N ASP A 832 14.79 -17.94 -30.01
CA ASP A 832 14.62 -17.35 -28.68
C ASP A 832 15.49 -16.09 -28.53
N THR A 833 16.72 -16.10 -29.07
CA THR A 833 17.63 -14.94 -29.08
C THR A 833 17.04 -13.78 -29.89
N ALA A 834 16.48 -14.05 -31.08
CA ALA A 834 15.84 -13.02 -31.89
C ALA A 834 14.64 -12.40 -31.17
N ILE A 835 13.80 -13.21 -30.53
CA ILE A 835 12.64 -12.74 -29.74
C ILE A 835 13.11 -11.93 -28.53
N ALA A 836 14.08 -12.44 -27.76
CA ALA A 836 14.61 -11.75 -26.59
C ALA A 836 15.23 -10.40 -26.95
N THR A 837 16.01 -10.35 -28.04
CA THR A 837 16.64 -9.12 -28.54
C THR A 837 15.59 -8.11 -29.00
N ASP A 838 14.47 -8.57 -29.56
CA ASP A 838 13.37 -7.69 -29.93
C ASP A 838 12.63 -7.15 -28.70
N LEU A 839 12.34 -8.03 -27.73
CA LEU A 839 11.61 -7.73 -26.49
C LEU A 839 12.40 -6.85 -25.51
N VAL A 840 13.72 -6.96 -25.42
CA VAL A 840 14.49 -6.13 -24.47
C VAL A 840 14.36 -4.64 -24.81
N HIS A 841 14.14 -4.29 -26.08
CA HIS A 841 13.83 -2.92 -26.53
C HIS A 841 12.38 -2.48 -26.27
N GLU A 842 11.58 -3.29 -25.59
CA GLU A 842 10.20 -2.97 -25.26
C GLU A 842 10.02 -2.51 -23.81
N TYR A 843 10.99 -2.79 -22.94
CA TYR A 843 10.91 -2.45 -21.52
C TYR A 843 11.31 -0.99 -21.25
N GLU A 844 10.71 -0.42 -20.20
CA GLU A 844 11.01 0.92 -19.68
C GLU A 844 12.30 0.93 -18.84
N GLY A 845 12.66 -0.21 -18.24
CA GLY A 845 13.89 -0.38 -17.47
C GLY A 845 15.13 -0.46 -18.36
N GLN A 846 16.24 0.10 -17.88
CA GLN A 846 17.56 -0.04 -18.51
C GLN A 846 18.21 -1.36 -18.07
N SER A 847 19.06 -1.94 -18.92
CA SER A 847 19.83 -3.12 -18.54
C SER A 847 20.95 -2.73 -17.57
N LEU A 848 21.15 -3.53 -16.53
CA LEU A 848 22.23 -3.35 -15.55
C LEU A 848 23.53 -4.06 -15.97
N LEU A 849 23.57 -4.64 -17.17
CA LEU A 849 24.79 -5.16 -17.81
C LEU A 849 25.59 -4.10 -18.56
N ARG A 850 25.05 -2.87 -18.67
CA ARG A 850 25.60 -1.79 -19.49
C ARG A 850 25.67 -0.52 -18.65
N PRO A 851 26.55 0.45 -19.01
CA PRO A 851 26.58 1.76 -18.37
C PRO A 851 25.18 2.38 -18.27
N TYR A 852 24.78 2.78 -17.07
CA TYR A 852 23.44 3.27 -16.80
C TYR A 852 23.36 4.73 -17.22
N LYS A 853 22.44 5.07 -18.14
CA LYS A 853 22.24 6.45 -18.54
C LYS A 853 21.39 7.15 -17.50
N THR A 854 22.00 8.04 -16.74
CA THR A 854 21.30 8.84 -15.71
C THR A 854 20.44 9.95 -16.33
N SER A 855 20.82 10.41 -17.53
CA SER A 855 20.08 11.38 -18.33
C SER A 855 20.39 11.21 -19.81
N GLU A 856 19.53 11.75 -20.69
CA GLU A 856 19.74 11.76 -22.13
C GLU A 856 19.00 12.96 -22.77
N ASP A 857 19.73 13.83 -23.47
CA ASP A 857 19.16 15.00 -24.17
C ASP A 857 18.31 15.90 -23.25
N GLY A 858 18.76 16.09 -22.00
CA GLY A 858 18.05 16.87 -20.96
C GLY A 858 16.93 16.11 -20.24
N ARG A 859 16.51 14.93 -20.72
CA ARG A 859 15.58 14.04 -20.01
C ARG A 859 16.33 13.29 -18.92
N ARG A 860 15.70 13.13 -17.76
CA ARG A 860 16.26 12.39 -16.61
C ARG A 860 15.72 10.98 -16.57
N ALA A 861 16.53 10.01 -16.15
CA ALA A 861 16.05 8.68 -15.82
C ALA A 861 15.35 8.74 -14.45
N TRP A 862 14.02 8.84 -14.49
CA TRP A 862 13.17 8.96 -13.30
C TRP A 862 12.89 7.61 -12.64
N ASN A 863 12.88 7.62 -11.31
CA ASN A 863 12.56 6.47 -10.46
C ASN A 863 11.30 6.79 -9.65
N PHE A 864 10.31 5.91 -9.70
CA PHE A 864 9.03 6.09 -9.04
C PHE A 864 8.77 4.94 -8.06
N ALA A 865 8.27 5.25 -6.87
CA ALA A 865 7.83 4.22 -5.93
C ALA A 865 6.44 4.52 -5.38
N VAL A 866 5.52 3.59 -5.62
CA VAL A 866 4.16 3.63 -5.07
C VAL A 866 4.20 3.26 -3.60
N ILE A 867 3.77 4.16 -2.71
CA ILE A 867 3.82 3.92 -1.27
C ILE A 867 2.56 3.17 -0.80
N ASN A 868 2.76 2.10 -0.03
CA ASN A 868 1.70 1.28 0.57
C ASN A 868 0.64 2.15 1.28
N SER A 869 -0.66 1.94 1.07
CA SER A 869 -1.32 0.84 0.31
C SER A 869 -1.50 1.05 -1.20
N GLY A 870 -0.96 2.15 -1.73
CA GLY A 870 -0.66 2.29 -3.16
C GLY A 870 -1.32 3.47 -3.87
N GLY A 871 -2.36 4.09 -3.31
CA GLY A 871 -3.10 5.17 -3.99
C GLY A 871 -2.88 6.58 -3.41
N LYS A 872 -2.11 6.73 -2.33
CA LYS A 872 -2.03 8.00 -1.57
C LYS A 872 -0.79 8.82 -1.80
N MET A 873 0.35 8.19 -2.05
CA MET A 873 1.63 8.86 -2.15
C MET A 873 2.51 8.19 -3.20
N LEU A 874 3.35 9.03 -3.81
CA LEU A 874 4.36 8.61 -4.77
C LEU A 874 5.69 9.20 -4.34
N ALA A 875 6.69 8.34 -4.13
CA ALA A 875 8.07 8.78 -4.04
C ALA A 875 8.65 8.90 -5.46
N VAL A 876 9.36 10.01 -5.71
CA VAL A 876 10.01 10.34 -6.98
C VAL A 876 11.45 10.71 -6.70
N THR A 877 12.37 10.05 -7.40
CA THR A 877 13.78 10.43 -7.47
C THR A 877 14.26 10.31 -8.93
N SER A 878 15.50 10.66 -9.23
CA SER A 878 16.08 10.46 -10.56
C SER A 878 17.52 10.01 -10.44
N ALA A 879 18.01 9.27 -11.44
CA ALA A 879 19.33 8.67 -11.38
C ALA A 879 20.49 9.69 -11.41
N ASP A 880 20.23 10.90 -11.89
CA ASP A 880 21.19 12.00 -12.02
C ASP A 880 21.22 12.96 -10.81
N ALA A 881 20.33 12.81 -9.83
CA ALA A 881 20.19 13.74 -8.71
C ALA A 881 20.08 13.04 -7.35
N PRO A 882 20.55 13.67 -6.25
CA PRO A 882 20.50 13.09 -4.91
C PRO A 882 19.19 13.38 -4.16
N TRP A 883 18.15 13.85 -4.85
CA TRP A 883 16.94 14.32 -4.20
C TRP A 883 15.82 13.29 -4.26
N LEU A 884 15.03 13.24 -3.19
CA LEU A 884 13.82 12.44 -3.08
C LEU A 884 12.64 13.38 -2.79
N LEU A 885 11.59 13.32 -3.61
CA LEU A 885 10.33 14.03 -3.41
C LEU A 885 9.19 13.03 -3.20
N VAL A 886 8.46 13.19 -2.11
CA VAL A 886 7.22 12.46 -1.85
C VAL A 886 6.05 13.37 -2.20
N ILE A 887 5.25 12.94 -3.17
CA ILE A 887 4.08 13.64 -3.68
C ILE A 887 2.82 13.02 -3.05
N PRO A 888 2.01 13.78 -2.30
CA PRO A 888 0.74 13.31 -1.77
C PRO A 888 -0.39 13.48 -2.81
N PHE A 889 -1.12 12.40 -3.09
CA PHE A 889 -2.38 12.44 -3.83
C PHE A 889 -3.59 12.74 -2.92
N GLY A 890 -3.47 12.38 -1.64
CA GLY A 890 -4.49 12.61 -0.62
C GLY A 890 -4.47 14.00 0.03
N LYS A 891 -5.36 14.22 1.00
CA LYS A 891 -5.40 15.43 1.87
C LYS A 891 -4.70 15.23 3.21
N VAL A 892 -4.25 14.01 3.47
CA VAL A 892 -3.82 13.51 4.78
C VAL A 892 -2.29 13.62 4.92
N PHE A 893 -1.55 13.67 3.81
CA PHE A 893 -0.08 13.70 3.82
C PHE A 893 0.46 15.03 3.28
N PRO A 894 1.52 15.60 3.90
CA PRO A 894 2.28 16.71 3.33
C PRO A 894 3.23 16.23 2.22
N TYR A 895 3.80 17.15 1.45
CA TYR A 895 5.00 16.89 0.67
C TYR A 895 6.18 16.69 1.62
N ARG A 896 7.08 15.80 1.23
CA ARG A 896 8.37 15.58 1.88
C ARG A 896 9.47 15.65 0.83
N PHE A 897 10.56 16.36 1.11
CA PHE A 897 11.71 16.47 0.22
C PHE A 897 13.01 16.31 1.02
N ALA A 898 13.92 15.47 0.55
CA ALA A 898 15.20 15.23 1.19
C ALA A 898 16.36 15.17 0.17
N ASP A 899 17.56 15.54 0.61
CA ASP A 899 18.82 15.26 -0.08
C ASP A 899 19.43 14.02 0.56
N ILE A 900 19.27 12.87 -0.08
CA ILE A 900 19.63 11.57 0.49
C ILE A 900 21.15 11.32 0.49
N THR A 901 21.94 12.22 -0.08
CA THR A 901 23.41 12.15 0.01
C THR A 901 23.90 12.87 1.25
N ARG A 902 23.31 14.04 1.57
CA ARG A 902 23.65 14.82 2.77
C ARG A 902 22.94 14.31 4.02
N ASP A 903 21.74 13.77 3.86
CA ASP A 903 20.87 13.27 4.91
C ASP A 903 20.35 11.87 4.54
N PRO A 904 21.21 10.84 4.54
CA PRO A 904 20.88 9.49 4.08
C PRO A 904 19.84 8.78 4.96
N LEU A 905 19.62 9.27 6.19
CA LEU A 905 18.60 8.78 7.12
C LEU A 905 17.39 9.71 7.19
N GLU A 906 17.31 10.72 6.33
CA GLU A 906 16.25 11.73 6.28
C GLU A 906 15.83 12.29 7.66
N LEU A 907 16.81 12.69 8.47
CA LEU A 907 16.62 13.24 9.82
C LEU A 907 16.10 14.69 9.80
N ASP A 908 16.44 15.51 8.79
CA ASP A 908 15.94 16.88 8.61
C ASP A 908 15.37 17.12 7.20
N PRO A 909 14.29 16.41 6.85
CA PRO A 909 13.62 16.55 5.56
C PRO A 909 12.82 17.86 5.53
N ILE A 910 12.68 18.44 4.34
CA ILE A 910 11.74 19.54 4.11
C ILE A 910 10.32 18.93 4.09
N VAL A 911 9.48 19.33 5.03
CA VAL A 911 8.07 18.92 5.10
C VAL A 911 7.17 20.15 4.93
N SER A 912 6.29 20.12 3.93
CA SER A 912 5.33 21.21 3.71
C SER A 912 4.02 20.76 3.06
N TRP A 913 2.96 21.53 3.27
CA TRP A 913 1.63 21.28 2.70
C TRP A 913 1.46 21.82 1.27
N THR A 914 2.43 22.61 0.78
CA THR A 914 2.40 23.16 -0.59
C THR A 914 3.74 22.97 -1.29
N MET A 915 3.68 22.73 -2.61
CA MET A 915 4.90 22.58 -3.40
C MET A 915 5.69 23.89 -3.50
N GLY A 916 5.02 25.05 -3.49
CA GLY A 916 5.68 26.35 -3.53
C GLY A 916 6.64 26.54 -2.34
N ASP A 917 6.21 26.15 -1.13
CA ASP A 917 7.04 26.22 0.07
C ASP A 917 8.19 25.20 0.02
N VAL A 918 7.96 24.00 -0.52
CA VAL A 918 9.02 23.00 -0.76
C VAL A 918 10.08 23.58 -1.68
N MET A 919 9.69 24.14 -2.82
CA MET A 919 10.61 24.75 -3.78
C MET A 919 11.38 25.93 -3.19
N GLN A 920 10.72 26.82 -2.46
CA GLN A 920 11.37 27.96 -1.82
C GLN A 920 12.41 27.49 -0.78
N THR A 921 12.05 26.50 0.03
CA THR A 921 12.94 25.96 1.07
C THR A 921 14.10 25.17 0.45
N ALA A 922 13.83 24.36 -0.59
CA ALA A 922 14.85 23.62 -1.32
C ALA A 922 15.82 24.58 -2.03
N GLN A 923 15.33 25.67 -2.61
CA GLN A 923 16.16 26.73 -3.18
C GLN A 923 17.08 27.35 -2.13
N ALA A 924 16.54 27.64 -0.94
CA ALA A 924 17.30 28.24 0.15
C ALA A 924 18.34 27.28 0.76
N ARG A 925 18.02 25.99 0.91
CA ARG A 925 18.90 24.98 1.53
C ARG A 925 19.92 24.37 0.55
N PHE A 926 19.51 24.12 -0.68
CA PHE A 926 20.26 23.30 -1.65
C PHE A 926 20.52 23.99 -2.99
N GLY A 927 19.98 25.19 -3.22
CA GLY A 927 20.22 25.99 -4.41
C GLY A 927 19.14 25.87 -5.49
N GLN A 928 19.24 26.70 -6.54
CA GLN A 928 18.23 26.82 -7.58
C GLN A 928 17.93 25.50 -8.31
N GLU A 929 18.96 24.66 -8.50
CA GLU A 929 18.81 23.38 -9.18
C GLU A 929 17.86 22.44 -8.43
N ALA A 930 17.97 22.35 -7.11
CA ALA A 930 17.08 21.53 -6.28
C ALA A 930 15.62 21.96 -6.42
N ALA A 931 15.35 23.26 -6.47
CA ALA A 931 14.00 23.79 -6.66
C ALA A 931 13.45 23.54 -8.07
N THR A 932 14.31 23.65 -9.10
CA THR A 932 13.95 23.30 -10.48
C THR A 932 13.65 21.82 -10.60
N TRP A 933 14.52 20.96 -10.06
CA TRP A 933 14.32 19.51 -10.04
C TRP A 933 13.05 19.13 -9.29
N ALA A 934 12.78 19.72 -8.12
CA ALA A 934 11.58 19.42 -7.34
C ALA A 934 10.30 19.76 -8.13
N ARG A 935 10.30 20.86 -8.87
CA ARG A 935 9.20 21.24 -9.77
C ARG A 935 9.02 20.23 -10.90
N GLU A 936 10.10 19.83 -11.58
CA GLU A 936 10.07 18.82 -12.63
C GLU A 936 9.55 17.48 -12.10
N ALA A 937 10.05 17.04 -10.95
CA ALA A 937 9.64 15.81 -10.27
C ALA A 937 8.14 15.81 -9.93
N GLU A 938 7.58 16.93 -9.46
CA GLU A 938 6.14 17.04 -9.18
C GLU A 938 5.31 16.89 -10.46
N LEU A 939 5.70 17.59 -11.53
CA LEU A 939 5.00 17.57 -12.81
C LEU A 939 5.04 16.17 -13.43
N VAL A 940 6.23 15.59 -13.52
CA VAL A 940 6.46 14.27 -14.09
C VAL A 940 5.78 13.18 -13.26
N GLY A 941 5.86 13.24 -11.92
CA GLY A 941 5.23 12.27 -11.03
C GLY A 941 3.70 12.23 -11.15
N LYS A 942 3.05 13.40 -11.24
CA LYS A 942 1.59 13.50 -11.46
C LYS A 942 1.18 12.98 -12.83
N TRP A 943 1.94 13.32 -13.88
CA TRP A 943 1.71 12.78 -15.21
C TRP A 943 1.87 11.26 -15.23
N TRP A 944 2.97 10.75 -14.67
CA TRP A 944 3.29 9.33 -14.60
C TRP A 944 2.17 8.57 -13.91
N SER A 945 1.62 9.11 -12.81
CA SER A 945 0.58 8.43 -12.04
C SER A 945 -0.70 8.21 -12.83
N THR A 946 -1.06 9.21 -13.64
CA THR A 946 -2.21 9.13 -14.53
C THR A 946 -1.92 8.19 -15.71
N GLU A 947 -0.70 8.25 -16.23
CA GLU A 947 -0.27 7.41 -17.35
C GLU A 947 -0.22 5.92 -16.99
N ARG A 948 0.20 5.56 -15.77
CA ARG A 948 0.19 4.17 -15.31
C ARG A 948 -1.23 3.60 -15.30
N LYS A 949 -2.23 4.38 -14.88
CA LYS A 949 -3.63 3.97 -14.95
C LYS A 949 -4.09 3.72 -16.40
N ARG A 950 -3.62 4.53 -17.36
CA ARG A 950 -3.88 4.31 -18.80
C ARG A 950 -3.32 2.97 -19.27
N LEU A 951 -2.05 2.72 -18.99
CA LEU A 951 -1.33 1.54 -19.48
C LEU A 951 -1.87 0.23 -18.88
N TRP A 952 -2.20 0.24 -17.59
CA TRP A 952 -2.86 -0.88 -16.94
C TRP A 952 -4.36 -1.00 -17.30
N LYS A 953 -4.91 -0.09 -18.11
CA LYS A 953 -6.34 -0.05 -18.47
C LYS A 953 -7.23 -0.05 -17.22
N TYR A 954 -6.93 0.84 -16.29
CA TYR A 954 -7.64 0.95 -15.02
C TYR A 954 -9.04 1.56 -15.19
N HIS A 955 -10.00 1.04 -14.43
CA HIS A 955 -11.39 1.49 -14.43
C HIS A 955 -11.91 1.56 -12.98
N SER A 956 -12.15 2.74 -12.40
CA SER A 956 -12.81 2.80 -11.10
C SER A 956 -14.29 2.38 -11.20
N GLY A 957 -14.71 1.44 -10.34
CA GLY A 957 -16.12 1.07 -10.19
C GLY A 957 -16.79 0.40 -11.39
N GLY A 958 -16.02 -0.03 -12.41
CA GLY A 958 -16.54 -0.93 -13.45
C GLY A 958 -16.70 -2.36 -12.91
N PRO A 959 -17.56 -3.20 -13.50
CA PRO A 959 -17.55 -4.63 -13.17
C PRO A 959 -16.14 -5.14 -13.41
N THR A 960 -15.51 -5.68 -12.36
CA THR A 960 -14.29 -6.48 -12.45
C THR A 960 -14.52 -7.52 -13.53
N ARG A 961 -13.81 -7.40 -14.64
CA ARG A 961 -13.98 -8.25 -15.83
C ARG A 961 -13.39 -9.63 -15.62
#